data_AF-A0A355A5V9-F1
#
_entry.id   AF-A0A355A5V9-F1
#
_cell.length_a   1.000
_cell.length_b   1.000
_cell.length_c   1.000
_cell.angle_alpha   90.00
_cell.angle_beta   90.00
_cell.angle_gamma   90.00
#
_symmetry.space_group_name_H-M   'P 1'
#
loop_
_entity.id
_entity.type
_entity.pdbx_description
1 polymer ?
#
loop_
_entity_poly.entity_id
_entity_poly.type
_entity_poly.pdbx_seq_one_letter_code
_entity_poly.pdbx_strand_id
1 'polypeptide(L)'
;ANGRYRYVSEEERRKIHTEKLNQGPGEQTFSYTPRDYGRYQIVITDPKTNARASLFFYASGWGYSPWAMDDPDKIELDLEKEVYKVGDQAQLQIKAPFGGKALVTVERERVYDYWIVDLKENTGVVSIPVKEEYKPNAYLSVHLLRPLQSLEKHAPARAFGTIPLPVDCSSAKLGIKLATAEEIRPHQEIEVKVQVENSGGHAYLTLAAVDEGICQLTDYSVPDPTAFFYGKRSLSLNSYDLYGLLLPEVEGMTTESSPGGDADLLEGVRKQNLNPVSLRRVKPVSLWSGMVSPDKNGNAVIKLKIPQFNGTLRLMAVAFDAHRFGSVERIVMVRDPVVLTPTFPRFVAPNDRFTVPVSIFNGTGKAGEFDLKLMSEGPVTVTNAPQIKINLADREEKVVNFELLAGKGIGKLGFQLQVQGNGETCRMEEELSLRPPVPLTHELKSGSIGQQKPLVFKLDDQWIPGTTDYTLVLSPFPTVEFTGGLQYLLTYPYGCVEQTTSKLFPLLYFDQLLSAVEGGAFKGNADYYISEGIEKIEAMQLRDGSFAYWPGGNSSHEWSSVYTAHFLVEARKAGHSVSDRVYNRMLSYLKTIARSSESNLYRLQSKIYALYVLSLNGTPDLSTMAYWKRYAPENISSYSRAHLAAAYFYTGDRITARAILPESFAVADFSRESGGNFNSSLRSDAIMLSVLADVEPQNPSVYKLVNRITQAAKGGRWGTTQENAFALLALGKILKEKGEGEYQGEVYLGKEKIADFDSTEDFILNDPRLADGKVTVKLAGDGECYYYLKASGLLKRTDVPEHNTGLQVTREYLDRHGKALDVNNIKQGDLIVARITIKPQQKELHNIGIVDLLPAGLEIENPRLESRAGIPWLTEESVKPDYLDIRDDRLILFVSLNEVKTYQFYYALRVVTCGQFILPSIKAECMYSPEVSSFSSSGAIKVVRGE
;
A
#
# COMPACT_ATOMS: atom_id res chain seq x y z
N ALA A 1 20.65 35.86 -31.04
CA ALA A 1 20.25 35.37 -32.36
C ALA A 1 20.92 34.02 -32.57
N ASN A 2 20.19 32.92 -32.37
CA ASN A 2 20.77 31.60 -32.05
C ASN A 2 21.02 30.72 -33.30
N GLY A 3 21.14 31.31 -34.49
CA GLY A 3 21.49 30.58 -35.72
C GLY A 3 20.50 29.49 -36.17
N ARG A 4 19.27 29.48 -35.66
CA ARG A 4 18.23 28.50 -36.04
C ARG A 4 17.37 29.05 -37.17
N TYR A 5 17.18 28.25 -38.23
CA TYR A 5 16.17 28.48 -39.24
C TYR A 5 14.83 27.94 -38.72
N ARG A 6 13.75 28.69 -38.93
CA ARG A 6 12.38 28.23 -38.68
C ARG A 6 11.56 28.55 -39.92
N TYR A 7 10.71 27.63 -40.34
CA TYR A 7 9.66 27.96 -41.30
C TYR A 7 8.68 28.91 -40.60
N VAL A 8 8.26 29.95 -41.32
CA VAL A 8 7.25 30.90 -40.84
C VAL A 8 6.22 31.01 -41.93
N SER A 9 4.98 30.68 -41.59
CA SER A 9 3.84 30.79 -42.49
C SER A 9 3.04 32.04 -42.15
N GLU A 10 2.81 32.92 -43.12
CA GLU A 10 1.95 34.09 -42.96
C GLU A 10 0.57 33.82 -43.61
N GLU A 11 -0.50 33.94 -42.82
CA GLU A 11 -1.87 33.76 -43.33
C GLU A 11 -2.31 35.02 -44.10
N GLU A 12 -2.50 34.89 -45.42
CA GLU A 12 -3.14 35.92 -46.23
C GLU A 12 -4.63 35.61 -46.44
N ARG A 13 -5.51 36.52 -46.04
CA ARG A 13 -6.97 36.38 -46.23
C ARG A 13 -7.43 37.12 -47.46
N ARG A 14 -7.87 36.39 -48.49
CA ARG A 14 -8.48 36.95 -49.68
C ARG A 14 -10.00 36.88 -49.60
N LYS A 15 -10.68 38.03 -49.74
CA LYS A 15 -12.14 38.09 -49.86
C LYS A 15 -12.55 37.59 -51.25
N ILE A 16 -13.28 36.48 -51.29
CA ILE A 16 -13.68 35.80 -52.54
C ILE A 16 -15.17 35.99 -52.89
N HIS A 17 -16.01 36.26 -51.90
CA HIS A 17 -17.45 36.42 -52.07
C HIS A 17 -18.03 37.33 -50.98
N THR A 18 -19.11 38.07 -51.29
CA THR A 18 -19.85 38.89 -50.32
C THR A 18 -21.30 38.99 -50.78
N GLU A 19 -22.22 38.69 -49.87
CA GLU A 19 -23.66 38.76 -50.10
C GLU A 19 -24.33 39.47 -48.92
N LYS A 20 -25.44 40.18 -49.17
CA LYS A 20 -26.28 40.76 -48.13
C LYS A 20 -27.39 39.76 -47.78
N LEU A 21 -27.41 39.29 -46.54
CA LEU A 21 -28.47 38.44 -46.02
C LEU A 21 -29.69 39.30 -45.64
N ASN A 22 -30.90 38.87 -46.02
CA ASN A 22 -32.13 39.54 -45.63
C ASN A 22 -32.49 39.16 -44.18
N GLN A 23 -32.85 40.16 -43.35
CA GLN A 23 -33.33 39.91 -41.99
C GLN A 23 -34.83 39.55 -42.01
N GLY A 24 -35.18 38.42 -41.42
CA GLY A 24 -36.56 37.97 -41.21
C GLY A 24 -36.72 37.30 -39.84
N PRO A 25 -37.95 37.09 -39.34
CA PRO A 25 -38.16 36.36 -38.10
C PRO A 25 -37.75 34.88 -38.26
N GLY A 26 -36.99 34.36 -37.30
CA GLY A 26 -36.58 32.95 -37.26
C GLY A 26 -35.20 32.65 -37.89
N GLU A 27 -34.86 31.38 -37.97
CA GLU A 27 -33.62 30.88 -38.58
C GLU A 27 -33.61 31.12 -40.10
N GLN A 28 -32.51 31.65 -40.63
CA GLN A 28 -32.33 31.93 -42.06
C GLN A 28 -31.20 31.04 -42.60
N THR A 29 -31.42 30.46 -43.78
CA THR A 29 -30.43 29.59 -44.44
C THR A 29 -29.84 30.31 -45.64
N PHE A 30 -28.51 30.27 -45.78
CA PHE A 30 -27.82 30.63 -47.02
C PHE A 30 -26.97 29.44 -47.47
N SER A 31 -26.66 29.38 -48.76
CA SER A 31 -25.83 28.31 -49.33
C SER A 31 -24.69 28.89 -50.14
N TYR A 32 -23.49 28.36 -49.94
CA TYR A 32 -22.29 28.72 -50.68
C TYR A 32 -21.53 27.45 -51.06
N THR A 33 -21.21 27.31 -52.35
CA THR A 33 -20.40 26.20 -52.86
C THR A 33 -19.01 26.72 -53.22
N PRO A 34 -17.95 26.30 -52.50
CA PRO A 34 -16.56 26.57 -52.87
C PRO A 34 -16.26 26.18 -54.31
N ARG A 35 -15.53 27.03 -55.05
CA ARG A 35 -15.10 26.72 -56.42
C ARG A 35 -13.79 25.93 -56.46
N ASP A 36 -12.93 26.15 -55.46
CA ASP A 36 -11.63 25.51 -55.32
C ASP A 36 -11.55 24.79 -53.95
N TYR A 37 -10.63 23.84 -53.82
CA TYR A 37 -10.33 23.16 -52.56
C TYR A 37 -9.41 24.05 -51.69
N GLY A 38 -9.47 23.88 -50.36
CA GLY A 38 -8.70 24.70 -49.42
C GLY A 38 -9.49 25.19 -48.21
N ARG A 39 -8.86 26.06 -47.39
CA ARG A 39 -9.46 26.63 -46.17
C ARG A 39 -10.28 27.88 -46.48
N TYR A 40 -11.53 27.88 -46.05
CA TYR A 40 -12.48 28.98 -46.20
C TYR A 40 -12.86 29.55 -44.84
N GLN A 41 -13.17 30.85 -44.81
CA GLN A 41 -13.74 31.53 -43.65
C GLN A 41 -15.03 32.23 -44.08
N ILE A 42 -16.14 31.88 -43.44
CA ILE A 42 -17.39 32.63 -43.51
C ILE A 42 -17.37 33.65 -42.38
N VAL A 43 -17.64 34.91 -42.71
CA VAL A 43 -17.78 35.99 -41.72
C VAL A 43 -19.12 36.67 -41.93
N ILE A 44 -19.99 36.60 -40.93
CA ILE A 44 -21.26 37.33 -40.89
C ILE A 44 -21.03 38.56 -40.03
N THR A 45 -21.38 39.74 -40.55
CA THR A 45 -21.24 41.01 -39.84
C THR A 45 -22.59 41.73 -39.80
N ASP A 46 -23.01 42.17 -38.62
CA ASP A 46 -24.11 43.12 -38.49
C ASP A 46 -23.59 44.54 -38.81
N PRO A 47 -24.04 45.17 -39.91
CA PRO A 47 -23.56 46.49 -40.29
C PRO A 47 -23.96 47.61 -39.33
N LYS A 48 -24.95 47.41 -38.43
CA LYS A 48 -25.37 48.44 -37.46
C LYS A 48 -24.50 48.44 -36.20
N THR A 49 -24.19 47.27 -35.66
CA THR A 49 -23.45 47.12 -34.39
C THR A 49 -21.98 46.77 -34.58
N ASN A 50 -21.56 46.42 -35.80
CA ASN A 50 -20.26 45.81 -36.11
C ASN A 50 -20.00 44.45 -35.40
N ALA A 51 -21.03 43.82 -34.81
CA ALA A 51 -20.91 42.47 -34.27
C ALA A 51 -20.59 41.47 -35.39
N ARG A 52 -19.70 40.52 -35.11
CA ARG A 52 -19.23 39.52 -36.08
C ARG A 52 -19.32 38.11 -35.53
N ALA A 53 -19.73 37.19 -36.37
CA ALA A 53 -19.58 35.75 -36.17
C ALA A 53 -18.79 35.17 -37.34
N SER A 54 -17.92 34.20 -37.08
CA SER A 54 -17.15 33.55 -38.13
C SER A 54 -17.07 32.05 -37.97
N LEU A 55 -17.10 31.33 -39.09
CA LEU A 55 -16.96 29.89 -39.18
C LEU A 55 -15.86 29.57 -40.19
N PHE A 56 -14.90 28.72 -39.80
CA PHE A 56 -13.93 28.15 -40.73
C PHE A 56 -14.40 26.79 -41.20
N PHE A 57 -14.15 26.46 -42.47
CA PHE A 57 -14.36 25.12 -43.01
C PHE A 57 -13.34 24.83 -44.11
N TYR A 58 -13.11 23.56 -44.42
CA TYR A 58 -12.20 23.14 -45.48
C TYR A 58 -12.98 22.47 -46.60
N ALA A 59 -12.73 22.87 -47.85
CA ALA A 59 -13.28 22.22 -49.03
C ALA A 59 -12.33 21.13 -49.51
N SER A 60 -12.72 19.86 -49.33
CA SER A 60 -11.93 18.67 -49.66
C SER A 60 -11.82 18.43 -51.18
N GLY A 61 -10.70 17.87 -51.62
CA GLY A 61 -10.44 17.63 -53.05
C GLY A 61 -8.97 17.31 -53.37
N TRP A 62 -8.69 17.02 -54.64
CA TRP A 62 -7.35 16.78 -55.17
C TRP A 62 -6.75 18.05 -55.78
N GLY A 63 -5.58 18.49 -55.32
CA GLY A 63 -4.78 19.54 -55.95
C GLY A 63 -3.78 20.24 -55.01
N TYR A 64 -3.41 21.49 -55.31
CA TYR A 64 -2.48 22.31 -54.52
C TYR A 64 -3.17 23.27 -53.53
N SER A 65 -3.08 23.00 -52.23
CA SER A 65 -3.58 23.90 -51.18
C SER A 65 -2.40 24.54 -50.45
N PRO A 66 -2.36 25.89 -50.30
CA PRO A 66 -1.35 26.55 -49.47
C PRO A 66 -1.35 25.96 -48.06
N TRP A 67 -0.18 25.58 -47.56
CA TRP A 67 0.01 24.89 -46.28
C TRP A 67 0.92 25.69 -45.37
N ALA A 68 0.67 25.66 -44.06
CA ALA A 68 1.60 26.24 -43.10
C ALA A 68 2.80 25.30 -42.92
N MET A 69 3.99 25.70 -43.40
CA MET A 69 5.23 24.92 -43.34
C MET A 69 5.86 24.83 -41.94
N ASP A 70 5.15 25.24 -40.89
CA ASP A 70 5.70 25.30 -39.53
C ASP A 70 6.10 23.89 -39.00
N ASP A 71 5.56 22.81 -39.59
CA ASP A 71 5.93 21.41 -39.33
C ASP A 71 6.01 20.60 -40.66
N PRO A 72 7.14 20.68 -41.38
CA PRO A 72 7.29 20.14 -42.75
C PRO A 72 7.36 18.60 -42.83
N ASP A 73 7.47 17.92 -41.68
CA ASP A 73 7.52 16.47 -41.57
C ASP A 73 6.14 15.85 -41.27
N LYS A 74 5.11 16.68 -41.06
CA LYS A 74 3.77 16.24 -40.68
C LYS A 74 2.79 16.24 -41.86
N ILE A 75 1.96 15.21 -41.92
CA ILE A 75 0.77 15.15 -42.79
C ILE A 75 -0.46 15.40 -41.90
N GLU A 76 -1.30 16.36 -42.27
CA GLU A 76 -2.62 16.48 -41.65
C GLU A 76 -3.59 15.54 -42.38
N LEU A 77 -4.31 14.78 -41.58
CA LEU A 77 -5.28 13.80 -42.03
C LEU A 77 -6.63 14.20 -41.44
N ASP A 78 -7.67 14.11 -42.27
CA ASP A 78 -9.05 14.36 -41.86
C ASP A 78 -9.98 13.27 -42.37
N LEU A 79 -11.09 13.09 -41.65
CA LEU A 79 -12.15 12.15 -41.94
C LEU A 79 -13.49 12.89 -42.04
N GLU A 80 -14.39 12.43 -42.91
CA GLU A 80 -15.71 13.04 -43.12
C GLU A 80 -16.68 12.88 -41.93
N LYS A 81 -16.47 11.85 -41.10
CA LYS A 81 -17.28 11.52 -39.92
C LYS A 81 -16.40 11.23 -38.73
N GLU A 82 -16.94 11.46 -37.54
CA GLU A 82 -16.28 11.12 -36.27
C GLU A 82 -16.33 9.61 -35.96
N VAL A 83 -17.38 8.91 -36.40
CA VAL A 83 -17.58 7.47 -36.16
C VAL A 83 -18.15 6.82 -37.42
N TYR A 84 -17.63 5.63 -37.75
CA TYR A 84 -18.04 4.87 -38.93
C TYR A 84 -18.70 3.55 -38.56
N LYS A 85 -19.68 3.12 -39.37
CA LYS A 85 -20.26 1.77 -39.27
C LYS A 85 -19.50 0.80 -40.15
N VAL A 86 -19.55 -0.48 -39.79
CA VAL A 86 -18.98 -1.54 -40.63
C VAL A 86 -19.72 -1.58 -41.97
N GLY A 87 -18.95 -1.57 -43.05
CA GLY A 87 -19.46 -1.41 -44.42
C GLY A 87 -19.40 0.03 -44.96
N ASP A 88 -19.16 1.05 -44.12
CA ASP A 88 -18.95 2.42 -44.58
C ASP A 88 -17.65 2.55 -45.41
N GLN A 89 -17.59 3.61 -46.22
CA GLN A 89 -16.40 4.00 -46.99
C GLN A 89 -15.85 5.31 -46.43
N ALA A 90 -14.90 5.22 -45.51
CA ALA A 90 -14.31 6.39 -44.88
C ALA A 90 -13.44 7.18 -45.86
N GLN A 91 -13.77 8.44 -46.11
CA GLN A 91 -12.98 9.31 -46.98
C GLN A 91 -11.85 9.96 -46.19
N LEU A 92 -10.63 9.46 -46.36
CA LEU A 92 -9.42 10.02 -45.77
C LEU A 92 -8.90 11.16 -46.64
N GLN A 93 -9.04 12.39 -46.17
CA GLN A 93 -8.40 13.56 -46.77
C GLN A 93 -6.96 13.64 -46.28
N ILE A 94 -6.03 13.60 -47.22
CA ILE A 94 -4.59 13.77 -47.00
C ILE A 94 -4.23 15.21 -47.36
N LYS A 95 -3.63 15.95 -46.43
CA LYS A 95 -3.07 17.28 -46.65
C LYS A 95 -1.59 17.24 -46.29
N ALA A 96 -0.76 17.17 -47.31
CA ALA A 96 0.68 17.02 -47.20
C ALA A 96 1.39 18.36 -47.49
N PRO A 97 2.66 18.49 -47.06
CA PRO A 97 3.50 19.64 -47.41
C PRO A 97 3.96 19.61 -48.88
N PHE A 98 3.90 18.45 -49.54
CA PHE A 98 4.32 18.25 -50.91
C PHE A 98 3.61 17.06 -51.57
N GLY A 99 3.74 16.92 -52.89
CA GLY A 99 3.36 15.71 -53.62
C GLY A 99 4.47 14.65 -53.65
N GLY A 100 4.08 13.41 -53.90
CA GLY A 100 4.96 12.23 -53.85
C GLY A 100 4.19 10.93 -53.73
N LYS A 101 4.89 9.83 -53.43
CA LYS A 101 4.27 8.52 -53.21
C LYS A 101 3.94 8.33 -51.73
N ALA A 102 2.66 8.13 -51.44
CA ALA A 102 2.13 7.87 -50.10
C ALA A 102 1.85 6.37 -49.91
N LEU A 103 2.36 5.78 -48.83
CA LEU A 103 1.88 4.51 -48.29
C LEU A 103 0.82 4.82 -47.23
N VAL A 104 -0.42 4.44 -47.50
CA VAL A 104 -1.54 4.55 -46.56
C VAL A 104 -1.79 3.18 -45.95
N THR A 105 -1.75 3.05 -44.63
CA THR A 105 -2.03 1.79 -43.92
C THR A 105 -3.23 1.95 -42.99
N VAL A 106 -4.02 0.88 -42.84
CA VAL A 106 -4.95 0.73 -41.73
C VAL A 106 -4.32 -0.21 -40.73
N GLU A 107 -4.09 0.25 -39.50
CA GLU A 107 -3.19 -0.45 -38.58
C GLU A 107 -3.53 -0.24 -37.10
N ARG A 108 -3.11 -1.20 -36.25
CA ARG A 108 -3.22 -1.12 -34.78
C ARG A 108 -2.16 -1.98 -34.07
N GLU A 109 -2.40 -3.27 -33.89
CA GLU A 109 -1.40 -4.26 -33.44
C GLU A 109 -0.67 -4.95 -34.61
N ARG A 110 -1.27 -4.84 -35.79
CA ARG A 110 -0.76 -5.30 -37.08
C ARG A 110 -1.28 -4.36 -38.17
N VAL A 111 -0.70 -4.46 -39.36
CA VAL A 111 -1.27 -3.83 -40.56
C VAL A 111 -2.43 -4.70 -41.04
N TYR A 112 -3.62 -4.11 -41.17
CA TYR A 112 -4.81 -4.77 -41.69
C TYR A 112 -4.88 -4.66 -43.22
N ASP A 113 -4.67 -3.45 -43.73
CA ASP A 113 -4.73 -3.12 -45.16
C ASP A 113 -3.73 -2.02 -45.51
N TYR A 114 -3.37 -1.91 -46.78
CA TYR A 114 -2.50 -0.85 -47.28
C TYR A 114 -2.82 -0.46 -48.73
N TRP A 115 -2.49 0.78 -49.07
CA TRP A 115 -2.56 1.34 -50.41
C TRP A 115 -1.31 2.17 -50.71
N ILE A 116 -0.86 2.14 -51.96
CA ILE A 116 0.15 3.06 -52.46
C ILE A 116 -0.55 4.08 -53.35
N VAL A 117 -0.49 5.34 -52.95
CA VAL A 117 -1.20 6.46 -53.59
C VAL A 117 -0.17 7.44 -54.14
N ASP A 118 -0.35 7.85 -55.40
CA ASP A 118 0.51 8.86 -56.04
C ASP A 118 -0.15 10.24 -55.91
N LEU A 119 0.36 11.06 -55.00
CA LEU A 119 -0.09 12.43 -54.79
C LEU A 119 0.63 13.33 -55.81
N LYS A 120 -0.07 13.66 -56.91
CA LYS A 120 0.47 14.56 -57.96
C LYS A 120 0.84 15.93 -57.40
N GLU A 121 0.03 16.43 -56.48
CA GLU A 121 0.19 17.69 -55.74
C GLU A 121 0.20 17.39 -54.24
N ASN A 122 -0.08 18.37 -53.38
CA ASN A 122 0.05 18.21 -51.93
C ASN A 122 -1.25 17.81 -51.21
N THR A 123 -2.36 17.59 -51.90
CA THR A 123 -3.59 17.01 -51.32
C THR A 123 -4.13 15.82 -52.11
N GLY A 124 -4.85 14.92 -51.43
CA GLY A 124 -5.56 13.81 -52.06
C GLY A 124 -6.60 13.16 -51.14
N VAL A 125 -7.52 12.38 -51.70
CA VAL A 125 -8.57 11.67 -50.95
C VAL A 125 -8.50 10.18 -51.23
N VAL A 126 -8.50 9.36 -50.17
CA VAL A 126 -8.46 7.89 -50.26
C VAL A 126 -9.70 7.31 -49.59
N SER A 127 -10.42 6.44 -50.29
CA SER A 127 -11.60 5.74 -49.76
C SER A 127 -11.17 4.47 -49.02
N ILE A 128 -11.46 4.38 -47.73
CA ILE A 128 -11.09 3.26 -46.86
C ILE A 128 -12.34 2.44 -46.50
N PRO A 129 -12.42 1.16 -46.91
CA PRO A 129 -13.55 0.30 -46.55
C PRO A 129 -13.47 -0.10 -45.06
N VAL A 130 -14.48 0.26 -44.28
CA VAL A 130 -14.52 0.01 -42.83
C VAL A 130 -14.94 -1.44 -42.55
N LYS A 131 -14.05 -2.23 -41.94
CA LYS A 131 -14.25 -3.66 -41.64
C LYS A 131 -14.57 -3.93 -40.16
N GLU A 132 -15.17 -5.09 -39.87
CA GLU A 132 -15.49 -5.52 -38.50
C GLU A 132 -14.24 -5.63 -37.61
N GLU A 133 -13.12 -6.11 -38.17
CA GLU A 133 -11.84 -6.27 -37.45
C GLU A 133 -11.22 -4.94 -36.98
N TYR A 134 -11.70 -3.80 -37.50
CA TYR A 134 -11.25 -2.47 -37.08
C TYR A 134 -11.88 -2.04 -35.75
N LYS A 135 -12.87 -2.75 -35.22
CA LYS A 135 -13.44 -2.42 -33.91
C LYS A 135 -12.40 -2.60 -32.79
N PRO A 136 -12.43 -1.75 -31.74
CA PRO A 136 -13.28 -0.57 -31.59
C PRO A 136 -12.77 0.66 -32.38
N ASN A 137 -11.50 0.66 -32.76
CA ASN A 137 -10.89 1.63 -33.67
C ASN A 137 -9.67 1.01 -34.37
N ALA A 138 -9.34 1.52 -35.54
CA ALA A 138 -8.03 1.37 -36.17
C ALA A 138 -7.35 2.73 -36.30
N TYR A 139 -6.14 2.76 -36.84
CA TYR A 139 -5.45 3.99 -37.21
C TYR A 139 -5.16 4.00 -38.70
N LEU A 140 -5.32 5.17 -39.32
CA LEU A 140 -4.90 5.42 -40.68
C LEU A 140 -3.58 6.15 -40.63
N SER A 141 -2.50 5.49 -41.04
CA SER A 141 -1.17 6.08 -41.09
C SER A 141 -0.78 6.32 -42.54
N VAL A 142 -0.16 7.48 -42.80
CA VAL A 142 0.29 7.88 -44.13
C VAL A 142 1.77 8.21 -44.06
N HIS A 143 2.58 7.47 -44.81
CA HIS A 143 4.00 7.77 -45.03
C HIS A 143 4.19 8.30 -46.44
N LEU A 144 4.62 9.55 -46.59
CA LEU A 144 4.82 10.19 -47.89
C LEU A 144 6.30 10.38 -48.18
N LEU A 145 6.73 9.99 -49.37
CA LEU A 145 8.08 10.17 -49.88
C LEU A 145 8.08 11.00 -51.16
N ARG A 146 8.97 12.00 -51.20
CA ARG A 146 9.14 12.88 -52.37
C ARG A 146 10.27 12.39 -53.29
N PRO A 147 10.17 12.58 -54.62
CA PRO A 147 11.32 12.44 -55.51
C PRO A 147 12.43 13.48 -55.23
N LEU A 148 13.71 13.07 -55.27
CA LEU A 148 14.87 13.89 -54.87
C LEU A 148 15.44 14.82 -55.97
N GLN A 149 14.88 14.83 -57.18
CA GLN A 149 15.54 15.38 -58.37
C GLN A 149 15.65 16.91 -58.44
N SER A 150 15.14 17.64 -57.45
CA SER A 150 15.13 19.11 -57.42
C SER A 150 14.89 19.68 -56.01
N LEU A 151 15.48 19.08 -54.97
CA LEU A 151 15.30 19.57 -53.60
C LEU A 151 16.21 20.78 -53.32
N GLU A 152 15.63 21.86 -52.77
CA GLU A 152 16.43 22.86 -52.06
C GLU A 152 17.16 22.20 -50.88
N LYS A 153 18.36 22.69 -50.59
CA LYS A 153 19.18 22.19 -49.49
C LYS A 153 18.37 22.33 -48.17
N HIS A 154 18.15 21.22 -47.46
CA HIS A 154 17.38 21.12 -46.20
C HIS A 154 15.84 21.05 -46.30
N ALA A 155 15.26 20.85 -47.48
CA ALA A 155 13.83 20.55 -47.59
C ALA A 155 13.50 19.13 -47.07
N PRO A 156 12.32 18.91 -46.46
CA PRO A 156 11.88 17.59 -45.99
C PRO A 156 11.77 16.61 -47.17
N ALA A 157 12.33 15.41 -47.03
CA ALA A 157 12.18 14.34 -48.02
C ALA A 157 11.02 13.37 -47.70
N ARG A 158 10.52 13.45 -46.46
CA ARG A 158 9.54 12.56 -45.86
C ARG A 158 8.52 13.37 -45.08
N ALA A 159 7.25 12.98 -45.16
CA ALA A 159 6.22 13.44 -44.24
C ALA A 159 5.43 12.23 -43.69
N PHE A 160 4.93 12.34 -42.47
CA PHE A 160 4.16 11.30 -41.80
C PHE A 160 2.95 11.88 -41.07
N GLY A 161 1.85 11.15 -41.05
CA GLY A 161 0.68 11.50 -40.25
C GLY A 161 -0.15 10.28 -39.92
N THR A 162 -0.83 10.33 -38.78
CA THR A 162 -1.72 9.27 -38.33
C THR A 162 -2.99 9.88 -37.73
N ILE A 163 -4.15 9.29 -38.06
CA ILE A 163 -5.45 9.65 -37.48
C ILE A 163 -6.18 8.37 -37.02
N PRO A 164 -6.84 8.35 -35.84
CA PRO A 164 -7.72 7.24 -35.49
C PRO A 164 -8.94 7.17 -36.41
N LEU A 165 -9.38 5.96 -36.72
CA LEU A 165 -10.63 5.63 -37.40
C LEU A 165 -11.57 4.93 -36.39
N PRO A 166 -12.46 5.67 -35.70
CA PRO A 166 -13.37 5.08 -34.73
C PRO A 166 -14.50 4.30 -35.43
N VAL A 167 -14.82 3.11 -34.90
CA VAL A 167 -15.84 2.23 -35.45
C VAL A 167 -16.97 2.04 -34.44
N ASP A 168 -18.22 2.17 -34.89
CA ASP A 168 -19.42 2.10 -34.07
C ASP A 168 -19.53 0.72 -33.38
N CYS A 169 -19.51 0.75 -32.05
CA CYS A 169 -19.70 -0.41 -31.17
C CYS A 169 -20.98 -0.29 -30.32
N SER A 170 -21.93 0.57 -30.70
CA SER A 170 -23.18 0.79 -29.94
C SER A 170 -24.03 -0.48 -29.79
N SER A 171 -23.91 -1.44 -30.71
CA SER A 171 -24.56 -2.76 -30.59
C SER A 171 -24.08 -3.59 -29.40
N ALA A 172 -22.91 -3.25 -28.84
CA ALA A 172 -22.35 -3.88 -27.64
C ALA A 172 -22.84 -3.22 -26.33
N LYS A 173 -23.75 -2.25 -26.39
CA LYS A 173 -24.31 -1.60 -25.19
C LYS A 173 -25.62 -2.27 -24.74
N LEU A 174 -25.77 -2.44 -23.43
CA LEU A 174 -27.03 -2.78 -22.74
C LEU A 174 -27.58 -1.52 -22.06
N GLY A 175 -28.88 -1.27 -22.24
CA GLY A 175 -29.59 -0.23 -21.47
C GLY A 175 -29.95 -0.76 -20.09
N ILE A 176 -29.79 0.06 -19.05
CA ILE A 176 -30.17 -0.29 -17.68
C ILE A 176 -31.02 0.85 -17.10
N LYS A 177 -32.17 0.51 -16.50
CA LYS A 177 -33.01 1.44 -15.76
C LYS A 177 -33.08 1.03 -14.30
N LEU A 178 -32.83 2.00 -13.41
CA LEU A 178 -32.96 1.84 -11.96
C LEU A 178 -34.17 2.62 -11.45
N ALA A 179 -35.02 1.94 -10.68
CA ALA A 179 -36.17 2.53 -10.01
C ALA A 179 -36.11 2.29 -8.50
N THR A 180 -36.10 3.38 -7.74
CA THR A 180 -36.08 3.46 -6.27
C THR A 180 -36.70 4.79 -5.84
N ALA A 181 -37.08 4.92 -4.57
CA ALA A 181 -37.46 6.21 -3.99
C ALA A 181 -36.27 7.18 -4.01
N GLU A 182 -36.56 8.49 -4.10
CA GLU A 182 -35.53 9.55 -4.09
C GLU A 182 -34.96 9.78 -2.68
N GLU A 183 -35.80 9.64 -1.66
CA GLU A 183 -35.45 9.73 -0.24
C GLU A 183 -35.86 8.45 0.49
N ILE A 184 -34.95 7.91 1.29
CA ILE A 184 -35.15 6.71 2.12
C ILE A 184 -34.67 6.97 3.54
N ARG A 185 -35.13 6.14 4.49
CA ARG A 185 -34.67 6.20 5.88
C ARG A 185 -33.57 5.16 6.17
N PRO A 186 -32.62 5.46 7.07
CA PRO A 186 -31.68 4.46 7.56
C PRO A 186 -32.37 3.33 8.33
N HIS A 187 -31.64 2.25 8.61
CA HIS A 187 -32.14 1.06 9.32
C HIS A 187 -33.35 0.36 8.66
N GLN A 188 -33.53 0.53 7.35
CA GLN A 188 -34.59 -0.10 6.58
C GLN A 188 -34.04 -0.97 5.45
N GLU A 189 -34.82 -1.97 5.05
CA GLU A 189 -34.56 -2.73 3.83
C GLU A 189 -35.32 -2.05 2.67
N ILE A 190 -34.60 -1.68 1.62
CA ILE A 190 -35.18 -1.08 0.42
C ILE A 190 -35.19 -2.06 -0.74
N GLU A 191 -36.16 -1.91 -1.65
CA GLU A 191 -36.25 -2.65 -2.90
C GLU A 191 -35.83 -1.76 -4.06
N VAL A 192 -34.71 -2.09 -4.71
CA VAL A 192 -34.27 -1.45 -5.95
C VAL A 192 -34.72 -2.30 -7.13
N LYS A 193 -35.60 -1.74 -7.96
CA LYS A 193 -36.08 -2.38 -9.18
C LYS A 193 -35.14 -2.05 -10.33
N VAL A 194 -34.66 -3.07 -11.02
CA VAL A 194 -33.73 -2.94 -12.14
C VAL A 194 -34.34 -3.56 -13.38
N GLN A 195 -34.22 -2.87 -14.52
CA GLN A 195 -34.58 -3.39 -15.84
C GLN A 195 -33.37 -3.32 -16.75
N VAL A 196 -32.93 -4.47 -17.26
CA VAL A 196 -31.90 -4.60 -18.30
C VAL A 196 -32.60 -4.72 -19.65
N GLU A 197 -32.47 -3.69 -20.47
CA GLU A 197 -33.09 -3.62 -21.79
C GLU A 197 -32.40 -4.57 -22.77
N ASN A 198 -33.18 -5.20 -23.64
CA ASN A 198 -32.68 -6.12 -24.68
C ASN A 198 -31.85 -7.30 -24.16
N SER A 199 -32.03 -7.70 -22.90
CA SER A 199 -31.25 -8.74 -22.22
C SER A 199 -31.33 -10.14 -22.86
N GLY A 200 -32.41 -10.44 -23.59
CA GLY A 200 -32.65 -11.75 -24.18
C GLY A 200 -32.71 -12.90 -23.17
N GLY A 201 -32.88 -12.60 -21.86
CA GLY A 201 -32.96 -13.58 -20.78
C GLY A 201 -31.64 -14.22 -20.34
N HIS A 202 -30.48 -13.74 -20.84
CA HIS A 202 -29.16 -14.31 -20.53
C HIS A 202 -28.16 -13.28 -19.97
N ALA A 203 -28.64 -12.11 -19.55
CA ALA A 203 -27.80 -11.11 -18.91
C ALA A 203 -27.59 -11.42 -17.43
N TYR A 204 -26.46 -10.97 -16.90
CA TYR A 204 -26.16 -10.88 -15.48
C TYR A 204 -26.07 -9.40 -15.07
N LEU A 205 -26.33 -9.13 -13.80
CA LEU A 205 -26.35 -7.79 -13.21
C LEU A 205 -25.67 -7.82 -11.84
N THR A 206 -24.97 -6.76 -11.50
CA THR A 206 -24.57 -6.45 -10.14
C THR A 206 -25.04 -5.04 -9.78
N LEU A 207 -25.49 -4.84 -8.55
CA LEU A 207 -25.80 -3.54 -7.97
C LEU A 207 -24.91 -3.30 -6.76
N ALA A 208 -24.26 -2.14 -6.72
CA ALA A 208 -23.58 -1.63 -5.54
C ALA A 208 -24.28 -0.35 -5.06
N ALA A 209 -24.23 -0.10 -3.75
CA ALA A 209 -24.66 1.15 -3.13
C ALA A 209 -23.54 1.66 -2.24
N VAL A 210 -22.91 2.76 -2.63
CA VAL A 210 -21.74 3.31 -1.94
C VAL A 210 -22.02 4.74 -1.51
N ASP A 211 -21.55 5.13 -0.32
CA ASP A 211 -21.58 6.52 0.13
C ASP A 211 -20.85 7.44 -0.87
N GLU A 212 -21.56 8.46 -1.35
CA GLU A 212 -21.04 9.47 -2.27
C GLU A 212 -19.82 10.19 -1.70
N GLY A 213 -19.77 10.39 -0.37
CA GLY A 213 -18.61 10.98 0.30
C GLY A 213 -17.34 10.14 0.11
N ILE A 214 -17.47 8.80 0.04
CA ILE A 214 -16.34 7.90 -0.24
C ILE A 214 -15.94 8.00 -1.71
N CYS A 215 -16.90 8.03 -2.64
CA CYS A 215 -16.63 8.16 -4.07
C CYS A 215 -15.91 9.48 -4.39
N GLN A 216 -16.26 10.58 -3.72
CA GLN A 216 -15.67 11.90 -3.95
C GLN A 216 -14.21 12.03 -3.47
N LEU A 217 -13.75 11.18 -2.54
CA LEU A 217 -12.36 11.22 -2.07
C LEU A 217 -11.34 10.93 -3.18
N THR A 218 -11.75 10.18 -4.20
CA THR A 218 -10.89 9.74 -5.32
C THR A 218 -11.47 10.06 -6.69
N ASP A 219 -12.53 10.86 -6.76
CA ASP A 219 -13.32 11.10 -7.97
C ASP A 219 -13.73 9.79 -8.67
N TYR A 220 -14.20 8.82 -7.88
CA TYR A 220 -14.51 7.48 -8.35
C TYR A 220 -15.63 7.52 -9.40
N SER A 221 -15.32 7.01 -10.59
CA SER A 221 -16.28 6.86 -11.68
C SER A 221 -16.89 5.46 -11.68
N VAL A 222 -18.18 5.38 -12.01
CA VAL A 222 -18.85 4.08 -12.14
C VAL A 222 -18.17 3.26 -13.23
N PRO A 223 -17.83 2.00 -12.96
CA PRO A 223 -17.22 1.14 -13.96
C PRO A 223 -18.08 1.10 -15.23
N ASP A 224 -17.47 1.42 -16.37
CA ASP A 224 -18.07 1.28 -17.70
C ASP A 224 -17.36 0.14 -18.46
N PRO A 225 -17.88 -1.10 -18.40
CA PRO A 225 -17.26 -2.20 -19.11
C PRO A 225 -17.34 -2.02 -20.63
N THR A 226 -18.31 -1.24 -21.15
CA THR A 226 -18.36 -0.93 -22.57
C THR A 226 -17.14 -0.12 -22.98
N ALA A 227 -16.82 0.94 -22.22
CA ALA A 227 -15.62 1.73 -22.45
C ALA A 227 -14.32 0.93 -22.19
N PHE A 228 -14.33 -0.03 -21.27
CA PHE A 228 -13.16 -0.88 -21.03
C PHE A 228 -12.87 -1.85 -22.19
N PHE A 229 -13.89 -2.56 -22.68
CA PHE A 229 -13.73 -3.56 -23.74
C PHE A 229 -13.70 -2.93 -25.14
N TYR A 230 -14.53 -1.91 -25.38
CA TYR A 230 -14.69 -1.23 -26.68
C TYR A 230 -14.23 0.23 -26.67
N GLY A 231 -13.44 0.64 -25.68
CA GLY A 231 -12.76 1.94 -25.71
C GLY A 231 -11.64 2.01 -26.73
N LYS A 232 -11.19 3.24 -27.03
CA LYS A 232 -10.10 3.49 -27.97
C LYS A 232 -8.83 2.72 -27.55
N ARG A 233 -8.38 1.82 -28.42
CA ARG A 233 -7.12 1.09 -28.32
C ARG A 233 -6.00 1.92 -28.93
N SER A 234 -4.80 1.83 -28.33
CA SER A 234 -3.60 2.51 -28.83
C SER A 234 -3.04 1.85 -30.10
N LEU A 235 -2.35 2.64 -30.91
CA LEU A 235 -1.48 2.13 -31.96
C LEU A 235 -0.29 1.42 -31.29
N SER A 236 -0.17 0.11 -31.49
CA SER A 236 0.86 -0.74 -30.85
C SER A 236 2.00 -1.09 -31.81
N LEU A 237 1.93 -0.61 -33.05
CA LEU A 237 3.00 -0.73 -34.02
C LEU A 237 3.99 0.43 -33.86
N ASN A 238 5.27 0.09 -34.01
CA ASN A 238 6.33 1.07 -34.08
C ASN A 238 6.86 1.13 -35.51
N SER A 239 6.82 2.30 -36.12
CA SER A 239 7.40 2.57 -37.43
C SER A 239 8.81 3.15 -37.25
N TYR A 240 9.76 2.62 -38.00
CA TYR A 240 11.15 3.08 -37.99
C TYR A 240 11.56 3.51 -39.40
N ASP A 241 12.16 4.68 -39.52
CA ASP A 241 12.78 5.15 -40.75
C ASP A 241 14.14 5.81 -40.48
N LEU A 242 14.96 5.92 -41.52
CA LEU A 242 16.28 6.55 -41.45
C LEU A 242 16.25 8.01 -41.94
N TYR A 243 15.11 8.52 -42.42
CA TYR A 243 15.00 9.86 -42.96
C TYR A 243 15.16 10.93 -41.87
N GLY A 244 14.83 10.59 -40.62
CA GLY A 244 15.07 11.44 -39.45
C GLY A 244 16.55 11.62 -39.10
N LEU A 245 17.45 10.73 -39.58
CA LEU A 245 18.90 10.87 -39.39
C LEU A 245 19.55 11.79 -40.44
N LEU A 246 18.79 12.24 -41.44
CA LEU A 246 19.24 13.23 -42.45
C LEU A 246 19.14 14.68 -41.93
N LEU A 247 18.47 14.91 -40.80
CA LEU A 247 18.29 16.21 -40.15
C LEU A 247 18.66 16.10 -38.65
N PRO A 248 19.48 16.97 -38.06
CA PRO A 248 19.80 16.91 -36.65
C PRO A 248 18.80 17.70 -35.82
N GLU A 249 17.75 17.08 -35.27
CA GLU A 249 16.90 17.72 -34.23
C GLU A 249 16.58 16.83 -33.02
N VAL A 250 17.14 17.29 -31.89
CA VAL A 250 16.71 17.38 -30.48
C VAL A 250 15.69 16.36 -29.93
N GLU A 251 16.10 15.72 -28.84
CA GLU A 251 15.34 14.82 -27.96
C GLU A 251 14.06 15.45 -27.39
N GLY A 252 12.96 14.68 -27.45
CA GLY A 252 11.68 14.99 -26.82
C GLY A 252 11.62 14.57 -25.34
N MET A 253 10.93 15.40 -24.55
CA MET A 253 10.65 15.20 -23.12
C MET A 253 9.87 13.90 -22.85
N THR A 254 10.33 13.14 -21.85
CA THR A 254 9.60 12.05 -21.21
C THR A 254 8.57 12.61 -20.23
N THR A 255 7.31 12.22 -20.37
CA THR A 255 6.25 12.48 -19.37
C THR A 255 6.39 11.52 -18.20
N GLU A 256 6.43 12.08 -16.98
CA GLU A 256 6.37 11.33 -15.73
C GLU A 256 4.96 10.74 -15.53
N SER A 257 4.90 9.42 -15.34
CA SER A 257 3.69 8.72 -14.90
C SER A 257 3.59 8.78 -13.38
N SER A 258 2.47 9.29 -12.85
CA SER A 258 2.12 9.17 -11.44
C SER A 258 1.96 7.70 -11.02
N PRO A 259 2.55 7.27 -9.90
CA PRO A 259 2.23 5.98 -9.31
C PRO A 259 0.95 6.10 -8.46
N GLY A 260 -0.13 5.44 -8.91
CA GLY A 260 -1.31 5.15 -8.11
C GLY A 260 -0.99 4.09 -7.05
N GLY A 261 -1.53 4.26 -5.85
CA GLY A 261 -1.35 3.37 -4.71
C GLY A 261 -2.54 2.45 -4.50
N ASP A 262 -2.27 1.25 -3.98
CA ASP A 262 -3.26 0.35 -3.38
C ASP A 262 -2.93 0.17 -1.89
N ALA A 263 -3.86 0.60 -1.03
CA ALA A 263 -3.69 0.68 0.43
C ALA A 263 -4.28 -0.53 1.21
N ASP A 264 -4.90 -1.50 0.53
CA ASP A 264 -5.82 -2.45 1.18
C ASP A 264 -5.24 -3.84 1.56
N LEU A 265 -3.98 -4.16 1.26
CA LEU A 265 -3.43 -5.51 1.50
C LEU A 265 -2.63 -5.69 2.81
N LEU A 266 -2.82 -4.80 3.80
CA LEU A 266 -1.92 -4.72 4.94
C LEU A 266 -2.57 -5.04 6.31
N GLU A 267 -3.85 -5.42 6.40
CA GLU A 267 -4.54 -5.60 7.69
C GLU A 267 -4.09 -6.82 8.52
N GLY A 268 -3.47 -7.84 7.93
CA GLY A 268 -3.30 -9.16 8.57
C GLY A 268 -2.29 -9.28 9.74
N VAL A 269 -1.21 -8.48 9.83
CA VAL A 269 -0.06 -8.81 10.73
C VAL A 269 0.54 -7.59 11.47
N ARG A 270 -0.27 -6.60 11.82
CA ARG A 270 0.19 -5.26 12.27
C ARG A 270 0.24 -5.02 13.82
N LYS A 271 0.16 -6.04 14.68
CA LYS A 271 -0.31 -5.86 16.08
C LYS A 271 0.62 -5.22 17.14
N GLN A 272 1.89 -4.89 16.91
CA GLN A 272 2.76 -4.36 18.01
C GLN A 272 3.09 -2.86 18.00
N ASN A 273 3.08 -2.21 16.85
CA ASN A 273 3.12 -0.74 16.77
C ASN A 273 1.81 -0.15 16.24
N LEU A 274 0.73 -0.92 16.31
CA LEU A 274 -0.61 -0.38 16.19
C LEU A 274 -1.17 -0.08 17.57
N ASN A 275 -2.25 0.67 17.58
CA ASN A 275 -3.13 0.73 18.73
C ASN A 275 -3.55 -0.71 19.10
N PRO A 276 -3.24 -1.22 20.33
CA PRO A 276 -3.60 -2.57 20.74
C PRO A 276 -5.12 -2.79 20.75
N VAL A 277 -5.89 -1.71 20.70
CA VAL A 277 -7.34 -1.70 20.55
C VAL A 277 -7.67 -1.35 19.10
N SER A 278 -7.88 -2.37 18.27
CA SER A 278 -8.33 -2.20 16.89
C SER A 278 -9.85 -1.98 16.86
N LEU A 279 -10.27 -0.75 16.51
CA LEU A 279 -11.68 -0.43 16.27
C LEU A 279 -11.85 0.10 14.85
N ARG A 280 -12.78 -0.49 14.08
CA ARG A 280 -13.24 0.09 12.82
C ARG A 280 -14.29 1.14 13.13
N ARG A 281 -13.84 2.37 13.42
CA ARG A 281 -14.69 3.48 13.84
C ARG A 281 -15.66 3.89 12.72
N VAL A 282 -15.15 4.07 11.50
CA VAL A 282 -15.98 4.37 10.33
C VAL A 282 -16.42 3.05 9.72
N LYS A 283 -17.73 2.81 9.67
CA LYS A 283 -18.33 1.70 8.93
C LYS A 283 -18.74 2.25 7.57
N PRO A 284 -17.88 2.16 6.52
CA PRO A 284 -18.23 2.69 5.21
C PRO A 284 -19.49 1.99 4.72
N VAL A 285 -20.45 2.77 4.21
CA VAL A 285 -21.62 2.19 3.55
C VAL A 285 -21.20 1.80 2.14
N SER A 286 -20.88 0.52 1.97
CA SER A 286 -20.56 -0.11 0.69
C SER A 286 -21.28 -1.45 0.63
N LEU A 287 -22.45 -1.46 0.00
CA LEU A 287 -23.29 -2.64 -0.15
C LEU A 287 -23.11 -3.20 -1.56
N TRP A 288 -23.05 -4.53 -1.68
CA TRP A 288 -22.97 -5.22 -2.97
C TRP A 288 -24.01 -6.34 -3.02
N SER A 289 -24.76 -6.40 -4.12
CA SER A 289 -25.81 -7.40 -4.32
C SER A 289 -25.28 -8.82 -4.59
N GLY A 290 -23.99 -8.96 -4.91
CA GLY A 290 -23.52 -10.15 -5.63
C GLY A 290 -24.02 -10.17 -7.07
N MET A 291 -23.88 -11.31 -7.73
CA MET A 291 -24.36 -11.53 -9.10
C MET A 291 -25.86 -11.89 -9.10
N VAL A 292 -26.64 -11.15 -9.87
CA VAL A 292 -28.10 -11.29 -10.00
C VAL A 292 -28.42 -11.66 -11.45
N SER A 293 -29.29 -12.66 -11.63
CA SER A 293 -29.85 -13.03 -12.93
C SER A 293 -31.24 -12.38 -13.07
N PRO A 294 -31.43 -11.39 -13.95
CA PRO A 294 -32.76 -10.85 -14.24
C PRO A 294 -33.68 -11.91 -14.87
N ASP A 295 -34.99 -11.68 -14.82
CA ASP A 295 -35.97 -12.54 -15.47
C ASP A 295 -35.87 -12.49 -17.01
N LYS A 296 -36.72 -13.26 -17.70
CA LYS A 296 -36.76 -13.31 -19.17
C LYS A 296 -37.05 -11.97 -19.84
N ASN A 297 -37.67 -11.04 -19.12
CA ASN A 297 -37.99 -9.69 -19.58
C ASN A 297 -36.91 -8.67 -19.16
N GLY A 298 -35.83 -9.13 -18.51
CA GLY A 298 -34.75 -8.28 -18.00
C GLY A 298 -35.02 -7.62 -16.66
N ASN A 299 -36.06 -8.00 -15.92
CA ASN A 299 -36.38 -7.37 -14.63
C ASN A 299 -35.74 -8.10 -13.45
N ALA A 300 -35.29 -7.34 -12.45
CA ALA A 300 -34.82 -7.84 -11.17
C ALA A 300 -35.27 -6.92 -10.02
N VAL A 301 -35.45 -7.49 -8.83
CA VAL A 301 -35.67 -6.74 -7.59
C VAL A 301 -34.55 -7.09 -6.63
N ILE A 302 -33.77 -6.08 -6.25
CA ILE A 302 -32.60 -6.24 -5.38
C ILE A 302 -32.92 -5.60 -4.04
N LYS A 303 -32.76 -6.37 -2.97
CA LYS A 303 -33.00 -5.91 -1.59
C LYS A 303 -31.70 -5.44 -0.95
N LEU A 304 -31.67 -4.22 -0.46
CA LEU A 304 -30.51 -3.64 0.22
C LEU A 304 -30.89 -3.24 1.64
N LYS A 305 -30.14 -3.74 2.64
CA LYS A 305 -30.30 -3.35 4.04
C LYS A 305 -29.45 -2.12 4.31
N ILE A 306 -30.08 -0.98 4.52
CA ILE A 306 -29.40 0.29 4.75
C ILE A 306 -29.06 0.39 6.25
N PRO A 307 -27.77 0.51 6.64
CA PRO A 307 -27.37 0.67 8.03
C PRO A 307 -27.76 2.06 8.57
N GLN A 308 -27.30 2.40 9.78
CA GLN A 308 -27.36 3.80 10.22
C GLN A 308 -26.48 4.66 9.32
N PHE A 309 -27.10 5.54 8.55
CA PHE A 309 -26.42 6.40 7.60
C PHE A 309 -27.28 7.63 7.30
N ASN A 310 -26.68 8.81 7.37
CA ASN A 310 -27.30 10.05 6.90
C ASN A 310 -26.37 10.65 5.86
N GLY A 311 -26.82 10.73 4.61
CA GLY A 311 -25.98 11.12 3.49
C GLY A 311 -26.57 10.74 2.14
N THR A 312 -25.70 10.60 1.15
CA THR A 312 -26.09 10.31 -0.22
C THR A 312 -25.49 8.98 -0.65
N LEU A 313 -26.31 8.05 -1.13
CA LEU A 313 -25.84 6.80 -1.72
C LEU A 313 -25.83 6.90 -3.24
N ARG A 314 -24.70 6.56 -3.84
CA ARG A 314 -24.58 6.29 -5.27
C ARG A 314 -24.87 4.82 -5.53
N LEU A 315 -26.01 4.55 -6.17
CA LEU A 315 -26.34 3.24 -6.70
C LEU A 315 -25.62 3.06 -8.04
N MET A 316 -24.89 1.96 -8.19
CA MET A 316 -24.13 1.63 -9.38
C MET A 316 -24.57 0.26 -9.88
N ALA A 317 -25.16 0.21 -11.06
CA ALA A 317 -25.54 -1.04 -11.69
C ALA A 317 -24.65 -1.31 -12.90
N VAL A 318 -24.14 -2.53 -12.97
CA VAL A 318 -23.38 -3.04 -14.11
C VAL A 318 -24.04 -4.32 -14.60
N ALA A 319 -24.39 -4.37 -15.87
CA ALA A 319 -24.97 -5.56 -16.50
C ALA A 319 -24.11 -6.02 -17.68
N PHE A 320 -24.09 -7.32 -17.91
CA PHE A 320 -23.36 -7.92 -19.02
C PHE A 320 -24.01 -9.21 -19.51
N ASP A 321 -23.79 -9.53 -20.77
CA ASP A 321 -23.98 -10.87 -21.32
C ASP A 321 -22.71 -11.30 -22.09
N ALA A 322 -22.81 -12.27 -23.00
CA ALA A 322 -21.66 -12.76 -23.77
C ALA A 322 -20.91 -11.67 -24.56
N HIS A 323 -21.60 -10.65 -25.07
CA HIS A 323 -21.01 -9.66 -25.98
C HIS A 323 -21.40 -8.20 -25.70
N ARG A 324 -22.38 -7.98 -24.83
CA ARG A 324 -22.95 -6.66 -24.54
C ARG A 324 -22.78 -6.31 -23.06
N PHE A 325 -22.56 -5.02 -22.81
CA PHE A 325 -22.25 -4.48 -21.50
C PHE A 325 -23.03 -3.19 -21.26
N GLY A 326 -23.38 -2.91 -20.01
CA GLY A 326 -24.04 -1.67 -19.65
C GLY A 326 -23.69 -1.27 -18.23
N SER A 327 -23.70 0.03 -17.98
CA SER A 327 -23.64 0.59 -16.64
C SER A 327 -24.59 1.77 -16.52
N VAL A 328 -25.08 2.00 -15.32
CA VAL A 328 -25.89 3.18 -14.98
C VAL A 328 -25.68 3.51 -13.51
N GLU A 329 -25.83 4.78 -13.18
CA GLU A 329 -25.79 5.27 -11.81
C GLU A 329 -27.06 6.00 -11.42
N ARG A 330 -27.38 5.99 -10.13
CA ARG A 330 -28.48 6.77 -9.57
C ARG A 330 -28.17 7.19 -8.15
N ILE A 331 -28.45 8.45 -7.83
CA ILE A 331 -28.28 8.99 -6.48
C ILE A 331 -29.57 8.78 -5.66
N VAL A 332 -29.41 8.43 -4.39
CA VAL A 332 -30.49 8.30 -3.40
C VAL A 332 -30.10 8.99 -2.10
N MET A 333 -30.97 9.83 -1.55
CA MET A 333 -30.74 10.50 -0.27
C MET A 333 -31.22 9.61 0.89
N VAL A 334 -30.38 9.44 1.90
CA VAL A 334 -30.69 8.70 3.13
C VAL A 334 -30.70 9.67 4.30
N ARG A 335 -31.83 9.80 4.99
CA ARG A 335 -32.02 10.83 6.01
C ARG A 335 -33.12 10.47 7.01
N ASP A 336 -32.84 10.65 8.30
CA ASP A 336 -33.87 10.73 9.34
C ASP A 336 -34.42 12.16 9.50
N PRO A 337 -35.68 12.34 9.96
CA PRO A 337 -36.26 13.66 10.26
C PRO A 337 -35.56 14.41 11.39
N VAL A 338 -34.86 13.71 12.28
CA VAL A 338 -33.99 14.28 13.31
C VAL A 338 -32.60 13.72 13.10
N VAL A 339 -31.63 14.61 12.86
CA VAL A 339 -30.26 14.19 12.55
C VAL A 339 -29.36 14.49 13.74
N LEU A 340 -28.60 13.47 14.16
CA LEU A 340 -27.54 13.59 15.17
C LEU A 340 -26.18 13.51 14.47
N THR A 341 -25.31 14.49 14.74
CA THR A 341 -23.94 14.50 14.23
C THR A 341 -22.96 14.81 15.37
N PRO A 342 -22.45 13.80 16.09
CA PRO A 342 -21.39 14.00 17.08
C PRO A 342 -20.01 14.06 16.42
N THR A 343 -19.09 14.75 17.07
CA THR A 343 -17.68 14.78 16.67
C THR A 343 -16.81 14.21 17.80
N PHE A 344 -16.54 12.91 17.75
CA PHE A 344 -15.56 12.28 18.64
C PHE A 344 -14.13 12.43 18.09
N PRO A 345 -13.10 12.46 18.95
CA PRO A 345 -11.72 12.26 18.51
C PRO A 345 -11.53 10.87 17.89
N ARG A 346 -10.39 10.61 17.23
CA ARG A 346 -10.11 9.28 16.63
C ARG A 346 -9.75 8.21 17.66
N PHE A 347 -9.14 8.62 18.77
CA PHE A 347 -8.75 7.79 19.91
C PHE A 347 -8.66 8.69 21.14
N VAL A 348 -8.49 8.10 22.33
CA VAL A 348 -8.11 8.80 23.57
C VAL A 348 -7.07 8.00 24.33
N ALA A 349 -6.26 8.68 25.14
CA ALA A 349 -5.37 8.06 26.12
C ALA A 349 -5.97 8.13 27.54
N PRO A 350 -5.57 7.24 28.46
CA PRO A 350 -5.94 7.28 29.86
C PRO A 350 -5.72 8.65 30.49
N ASN A 351 -6.72 9.15 31.22
CA ASN A 351 -6.76 10.48 31.84
C ASN A 351 -6.91 11.67 30.87
N ASP A 352 -7.09 11.45 29.57
CA ASP A 352 -7.48 12.52 28.66
C ASP A 352 -8.84 13.10 29.06
N ARG A 353 -8.96 14.43 28.95
CA ARG A 353 -10.22 15.17 29.10
C ARG A 353 -10.59 15.71 27.74
N PHE A 354 -11.80 15.44 27.27
CA PHE A 354 -12.20 15.83 25.92
C PHE A 354 -13.66 16.25 25.86
N THR A 355 -13.97 17.12 24.91
CA THR A 355 -15.34 17.59 24.64
C THR A 355 -15.86 16.98 23.36
N VAL A 356 -17.05 16.39 23.41
CA VAL A 356 -17.77 15.87 22.25
C VAL A 356 -18.93 16.83 21.94
N PRO A 357 -18.81 17.67 20.89
CA PRO A 357 -19.95 18.42 20.39
C PRO A 357 -20.89 17.47 19.63
N VAL A 358 -22.18 17.59 19.90
CA VAL A 358 -23.26 16.86 19.23
C VAL A 358 -24.18 17.87 18.59
N SER A 359 -24.21 17.89 17.26
CA SER A 359 -25.19 18.69 16.54
C SER A 359 -26.51 17.94 16.43
N ILE A 360 -27.61 18.65 16.68
CA ILE A 360 -28.98 18.16 16.53
C ILE A 360 -29.72 19.07 15.56
N PHE A 361 -30.14 18.52 14.43
CA PHE A 361 -30.95 19.21 13.43
C PHE A 361 -32.39 18.72 13.47
N ASN A 362 -33.34 19.66 13.51
CA ASN A 362 -34.78 19.38 13.48
C ASN A 362 -35.34 19.53 12.06
N GLY A 363 -35.53 18.41 11.37
CA GLY A 363 -36.23 18.32 10.09
C GLY A 363 -37.66 17.79 10.18
N THR A 364 -38.31 17.84 11.36
CA THR A 364 -39.64 17.22 11.57
C THR A 364 -40.82 18.04 11.04
N GLY A 365 -40.59 19.25 10.56
CA GLY A 365 -41.65 20.13 10.04
C GLY A 365 -42.36 20.98 11.10
N LYS A 366 -41.98 20.89 12.38
CA LYS A 366 -42.55 21.66 13.48
C LYS A 366 -41.52 21.92 14.59
N ALA A 367 -41.69 23.02 15.31
CA ALA A 367 -40.90 23.32 16.51
C ALA A 367 -41.25 22.36 17.67
N GLY A 368 -40.29 22.06 18.55
CA GLY A 368 -40.53 21.19 19.70
C GLY A 368 -39.36 21.13 20.69
N GLU A 369 -39.61 20.45 21.82
CA GLU A 369 -38.59 20.07 22.79
C GLU A 369 -37.97 18.72 22.38
N PHE A 370 -36.64 18.64 22.39
CA PHE A 370 -35.86 17.45 22.09
C PHE A 370 -35.02 17.08 23.31
N ASP A 371 -35.11 15.83 23.73
CA ASP A 371 -34.38 15.27 24.87
C ASP A 371 -33.18 14.47 24.36
N LEU A 372 -31.98 15.02 24.52
CA LEU A 372 -30.71 14.42 24.10
C LEU A 372 -30.06 13.71 25.30
N LYS A 373 -29.70 12.44 25.12
CA LYS A 373 -29.04 11.62 26.13
C LYS A 373 -27.77 10.97 25.58
N LEU A 374 -26.68 11.04 26.34
CA LEU A 374 -25.44 10.29 26.12
C LEU A 374 -25.29 9.21 27.19
N MET A 375 -25.20 7.96 26.76
CA MET A 375 -24.85 6.82 27.60
C MET A 375 -23.45 6.34 27.22
N SER A 376 -22.64 5.97 28.21
CA SER A 376 -21.26 5.53 27.99
C SER A 376 -20.96 4.20 28.69
N GLU A 377 -20.15 3.38 28.06
CA GLU A 377 -19.68 2.07 28.53
C GLU A 377 -18.13 2.03 28.53
N GLY A 378 -17.55 1.33 29.50
CA GLY A 378 -16.10 1.24 29.68
C GLY A 378 -15.54 2.30 30.65
N PRO A 379 -14.20 2.40 30.78
CA PRO A 379 -13.55 3.35 31.67
C PRO A 379 -13.64 4.79 31.11
N VAL A 380 -14.81 5.40 31.17
CA VAL A 380 -15.06 6.80 30.80
C VAL A 380 -16.21 7.37 31.63
N THR A 381 -16.11 8.65 31.99
CA THR A 381 -17.12 9.35 32.77
C THR A 381 -17.53 10.64 32.09
N VAL A 382 -18.83 10.88 31.94
CA VAL A 382 -19.37 12.20 31.55
C VAL A 382 -19.31 13.12 32.77
N THR A 383 -18.60 14.24 32.67
CA THR A 383 -18.35 15.15 33.81
C THR A 383 -19.40 16.25 33.95
N ASN A 384 -20.20 16.49 32.90
CA ASN A 384 -21.36 17.37 32.93
C ASN A 384 -22.68 16.56 32.85
N ALA A 385 -23.82 17.22 32.60
CA ALA A 385 -25.12 16.55 32.55
C ALA A 385 -25.18 15.56 31.36
N PRO A 386 -25.43 14.25 31.58
CA PRO A 386 -25.51 13.25 30.51
C PRO A 386 -26.83 13.29 29.72
N GLN A 387 -27.79 14.10 30.17
CA GLN A 387 -29.09 14.30 29.54
C GLN A 387 -29.41 15.80 29.51
N ILE A 388 -29.77 16.31 28.34
CA ILE A 388 -29.95 17.74 28.09
C ILE A 388 -31.19 17.92 27.21
N LYS A 389 -32.13 18.74 27.68
CA LYS A 389 -33.31 19.15 26.92
C LYS A 389 -33.02 20.43 26.13
N ILE A 390 -33.36 20.45 24.85
CA ILE A 390 -33.19 21.61 23.98
C ILE A 390 -34.48 21.89 23.21
N ASN A 391 -34.79 23.17 23.01
CA ASN A 391 -35.87 23.58 22.11
C ASN A 391 -35.29 23.88 20.74
N LEU A 392 -35.88 23.30 19.70
CA LEU A 392 -35.51 23.55 18.30
C LEU A 392 -36.73 23.98 17.50
N ALA A 393 -36.62 25.07 16.75
CA ALA A 393 -37.56 25.44 15.70
C ALA A 393 -37.46 24.45 14.52
N ASP A 394 -38.44 24.51 13.61
CA ASP A 394 -38.34 23.74 12.36
C ASP A 394 -37.12 24.22 11.55
N ARG A 395 -36.32 23.27 11.06
CA ARG A 395 -35.06 23.48 10.34
C ARG A 395 -33.99 24.24 11.14
N GLU A 396 -34.08 24.25 12.47
CA GLU A 396 -33.03 24.76 13.35
C GLU A 396 -32.02 23.66 13.68
N GLU A 397 -30.75 24.05 13.82
CA GLU A 397 -29.65 23.21 14.28
C GLU A 397 -29.07 23.80 15.57
N LYS A 398 -28.82 22.97 16.58
CA LYS A 398 -28.07 23.37 17.79
C LYS A 398 -26.99 22.36 18.14
N VAL A 399 -25.89 22.86 18.68
CA VAL A 399 -24.78 22.06 19.18
C VAL A 399 -24.83 21.99 20.70
N VAL A 400 -24.77 20.77 21.23
CA VAL A 400 -24.67 20.47 22.67
C VAL A 400 -23.34 19.80 22.95
N ASN A 401 -22.63 20.24 23.99
CA ASN A 401 -21.31 19.71 24.34
C ASN A 401 -21.40 18.75 25.53
N PHE A 402 -20.90 17.52 25.36
CA PHE A 402 -20.61 16.61 26.47
C PHE A 402 -19.14 16.70 26.84
N GLU A 403 -18.84 16.80 28.13
CA GLU A 403 -17.47 16.78 28.65
C GLU A 403 -17.19 15.40 29.23
N LEU A 404 -16.07 14.79 28.83
CA LEU A 404 -15.72 13.43 29.20
C LEU A 404 -14.31 13.34 29.78
N LEU A 405 -14.12 12.42 30.72
CA LEU A 405 -12.83 12.02 31.27
C LEU A 405 -12.60 10.53 30.99
N ALA A 406 -11.53 10.23 30.26
CA ALA A 406 -11.07 8.86 30.08
C ALA A 406 -10.49 8.33 31.40
N GLY A 407 -10.96 7.15 31.82
CA GLY A 407 -10.52 6.45 33.02
C GLY A 407 -9.15 5.78 32.84
N LYS A 408 -8.73 5.05 33.88
CA LYS A 408 -7.51 4.23 33.84
C LYS A 408 -7.80 2.90 33.11
N GLY A 409 -6.83 2.40 32.36
CA GLY A 409 -6.94 1.13 31.64
C GLY A 409 -6.76 1.29 30.13
N ILE A 410 -7.12 0.25 29.37
CA ILE A 410 -7.12 0.25 27.90
C ILE A 410 -8.36 -0.49 27.43
N GLY A 411 -8.76 -0.27 26.18
CA GLY A 411 -9.85 -1.02 25.57
C GLY A 411 -10.79 -0.15 24.76
N LYS A 412 -11.99 -0.68 24.54
CA LYS A 412 -13.06 0.00 23.82
C LYS A 412 -13.91 0.83 24.80
N LEU A 413 -14.18 2.06 24.42
CA LEU A 413 -15.22 2.90 25.03
C LEU A 413 -16.44 2.87 24.11
N GLY A 414 -17.60 2.50 24.65
CA GLY A 414 -18.87 2.51 23.92
C GLY A 414 -19.67 3.76 24.24
N PHE A 415 -20.29 4.37 23.25
CA PHE A 415 -21.18 5.51 23.42
C PHE A 415 -22.48 5.28 22.69
N GLN A 416 -23.60 5.55 23.35
CA GLN A 416 -24.93 5.53 22.75
C GLN A 416 -25.56 6.90 22.92
N LEU A 417 -25.74 7.60 21.81
CA LEU A 417 -26.47 8.85 21.71
C LEU A 417 -27.91 8.58 21.32
N GLN A 418 -28.84 9.20 22.02
CA GLN A 418 -30.26 9.12 21.71
C GLN A 418 -30.88 10.51 21.79
N VAL A 419 -31.65 10.89 20.78
CA VAL A 419 -32.52 12.07 20.83
C VAL A 419 -33.96 11.68 20.57
N GLN A 420 -34.87 12.22 21.36
CA GLN A 420 -36.32 12.05 21.18
C GLN A 420 -37.01 13.41 21.16
N GLY A 421 -37.88 13.63 20.17
CA GLY A 421 -38.66 14.86 20.07
C GLY A 421 -39.67 14.76 18.93
N ASN A 422 -40.81 15.45 19.07
CA ASN A 422 -41.87 15.51 18.05
C ASN A 422 -42.48 14.17 17.59
N GLY A 423 -42.27 13.08 18.35
CA GLY A 423 -42.69 11.72 17.99
C GLY A 423 -41.64 10.92 17.22
N GLU A 424 -40.50 11.53 16.90
CA GLU A 424 -39.36 10.89 16.24
C GLU A 424 -38.31 10.50 17.29
N THR A 425 -37.51 9.48 16.99
CA THR A 425 -36.37 9.05 17.82
C THR A 425 -35.22 8.69 16.91
N CYS A 426 -34.06 9.32 17.13
CA CYS A 426 -32.82 8.98 16.45
C CYS A 426 -31.84 8.41 17.48
N ARG A 427 -31.16 7.32 17.12
CA ARG A 427 -30.15 6.65 17.95
C ARG A 427 -28.88 6.49 17.15
N MET A 428 -27.75 6.64 17.83
CA MET A 428 -26.45 6.43 17.23
C MET A 428 -25.50 5.79 18.22
N GLU A 429 -24.68 4.87 17.73
CA GLU A 429 -23.69 4.16 18.51
C GLU A 429 -22.30 4.52 17.97
N GLU A 430 -21.41 4.88 18.88
CA GLU A 430 -20.04 5.26 18.57
C GLU A 430 -19.08 4.47 19.44
N GLU A 431 -17.91 4.17 18.89
CA GLU A 431 -16.87 3.42 19.57
C GLU A 431 -15.57 4.20 19.51
N LEU A 432 -14.90 4.34 20.65
CA LEU A 432 -13.64 5.06 20.76
C LEU A 432 -12.58 4.17 21.38
N SER A 433 -11.38 4.22 20.84
CA SER A 433 -10.26 3.46 21.37
C SER A 433 -9.62 4.20 22.55
N LEU A 434 -9.53 3.52 23.70
CA LEU A 434 -8.68 3.91 24.82
C LEU A 434 -7.30 3.27 24.65
N ARG A 435 -6.39 4.03 24.05
CA ARG A 435 -5.03 3.61 23.69
C ARG A 435 -4.04 3.96 24.79
N PRO A 436 -3.10 3.07 25.15
CA PRO A 436 -2.06 3.42 26.10
C PRO A 436 -1.07 4.45 25.51
N PRO A 437 -0.56 5.39 26.31
CA PRO A 437 0.39 6.41 25.85
C PRO A 437 1.82 5.86 25.73
N VAL A 438 2.06 4.63 26.17
CA VAL A 438 3.35 3.92 26.13
C VAL A 438 3.19 2.55 25.44
N PRO A 439 4.24 2.01 24.80
CA PRO A 439 4.19 0.68 24.21
C PRO A 439 4.06 -0.41 25.29
N LEU A 440 3.53 -1.57 24.88
CA LEU A 440 3.49 -2.78 25.71
C LEU A 440 4.93 -3.25 26.00
N THR A 441 5.21 -3.61 27.25
CA THR A 441 6.49 -4.21 27.62
C THR A 441 6.32 -5.70 27.91
N HIS A 442 7.37 -6.47 27.63
CA HIS A 442 7.41 -7.90 27.83
C HIS A 442 8.61 -8.26 28.72
N GLU A 443 8.40 -9.20 29.63
CA GLU A 443 9.45 -9.90 30.36
C GLU A 443 9.39 -11.37 29.95
N LEU A 444 10.53 -11.90 29.49
CA LEU A 444 10.66 -13.29 29.05
C LEU A 444 11.74 -13.98 29.88
N LYS A 445 11.44 -15.17 30.40
CA LYS A 445 12.39 -16.05 31.07
C LYS A 445 12.27 -17.45 30.48
N SER A 446 13.38 -18.10 30.23
CA SER A 446 13.40 -19.49 29.76
C SER A 446 14.60 -20.24 30.32
N GLY A 447 14.55 -21.57 30.26
CA GLY A 447 15.62 -22.48 30.65
C GLY A 447 15.11 -23.91 30.87
N SER A 448 15.90 -24.74 31.54
CA SER A 448 15.52 -26.11 31.91
C SER A 448 15.45 -26.32 33.43
N ILE A 449 14.73 -27.36 33.84
CA ILE A 449 14.51 -27.80 35.22
C ILE A 449 14.78 -29.32 35.27
N GLY A 450 15.68 -29.73 36.17
CA GLY A 450 15.95 -31.14 36.48
C GLY A 450 15.66 -31.48 37.95
N GLN A 451 15.92 -32.73 38.35
CA GLN A 451 15.55 -33.31 39.65
C GLN A 451 15.94 -32.52 40.91
N GLN A 452 17.01 -31.72 40.88
CA GLN A 452 17.66 -31.29 42.12
C GLN A 452 17.20 -29.93 42.66
N LYS A 453 16.45 -29.12 41.89
CA LYS A 453 16.01 -27.81 42.38
C LYS A 453 14.69 -27.34 41.76
N PRO A 454 13.67 -26.99 42.57
CA PRO A 454 12.45 -26.41 42.02
C PRO A 454 12.72 -25.04 41.41
N LEU A 455 12.08 -24.75 40.28
CA LEU A 455 12.11 -23.42 39.66
C LEU A 455 11.22 -22.50 40.47
N VAL A 456 11.75 -21.33 40.83
CA VAL A 456 11.03 -20.31 41.60
C VAL A 456 11.21 -18.96 40.92
N PHE A 457 10.11 -18.29 40.61
CA PHE A 457 10.13 -16.93 40.09
C PHE A 457 9.06 -16.04 40.74
N LYS A 458 9.35 -14.74 40.71
CA LYS A 458 8.44 -13.66 41.09
C LYS A 458 8.48 -12.63 39.95
N LEU A 459 7.32 -12.10 39.61
CA LEU A 459 7.14 -11.09 38.57
C LEU A 459 7.15 -9.69 39.20
N ASP A 460 7.66 -8.71 38.46
CA ASP A 460 7.82 -7.35 38.96
C ASP A 460 6.48 -6.57 38.96
N ASP A 461 6.22 -5.78 40.01
CA ASP A 461 4.99 -4.97 40.18
C ASP A 461 4.98 -3.66 39.34
N GLN A 462 5.63 -3.68 38.19
CA GLN A 462 5.85 -2.51 37.34
C GLN A 462 4.71 -2.21 36.36
N TRP A 463 3.71 -3.09 36.24
CA TRP A 463 2.64 -3.00 35.23
C TRP A 463 1.26 -2.63 35.78
N ILE A 464 0.45 -1.95 34.98
CA ILE A 464 -0.92 -1.54 35.37
C ILE A 464 -1.79 -2.80 35.58
N PRO A 465 -2.43 -2.97 36.76
CA PRO A 465 -3.33 -4.09 37.02
C PRO A 465 -4.43 -4.20 35.96
N GLY A 466 -4.69 -5.42 35.46
CA GLY A 466 -5.66 -5.68 34.39
C GLY A 466 -5.14 -5.42 32.97
N THR A 467 -3.89 -4.96 32.81
CA THR A 467 -3.21 -4.88 31.51
C THR A 467 -2.18 -5.99 31.30
N THR A 468 -2.08 -6.89 32.27
CA THR A 468 -1.04 -7.91 32.34
C THR A 468 -1.52 -9.25 31.80
N ASP A 469 -0.63 -9.91 31.07
CA ASP A 469 -0.83 -11.24 30.50
C ASP A 469 0.35 -12.12 30.89
N TYR A 470 0.08 -13.31 31.42
CA TYR A 470 1.07 -14.25 31.94
C TYR A 470 0.85 -15.64 31.38
N THR A 471 1.88 -16.19 30.75
CA THR A 471 1.90 -17.52 30.16
C THR A 471 3.12 -18.27 30.67
N LEU A 472 2.91 -19.45 31.25
CA LEU A 472 3.95 -20.42 31.58
C LEU A 472 3.79 -21.63 30.66
N VAL A 473 4.83 -21.96 29.90
CA VAL A 473 4.92 -23.16 29.08
C VAL A 473 5.98 -24.08 29.70
N LEU A 474 5.65 -25.36 29.82
CA LEU A 474 6.52 -26.42 30.30
C LEU A 474 6.54 -27.52 29.23
N SER A 475 7.71 -28.00 28.83
CA SER A 475 7.84 -28.88 27.66
C SER A 475 8.96 -29.88 27.80
N PRO A 476 8.78 -31.12 27.29
CA PRO A 476 9.86 -32.10 27.16
C PRO A 476 10.81 -31.80 25.99
N PHE A 477 10.55 -30.75 25.20
CA PHE A 477 11.34 -30.37 24.04
C PHE A 477 12.17 -29.11 24.32
N PRO A 478 13.49 -29.10 24.00
CA PRO A 478 14.35 -27.92 24.18
C PRO A 478 13.93 -26.73 23.30
N THR A 479 13.05 -26.96 22.33
CA THR A 479 12.53 -25.93 21.42
C THR A 479 11.76 -24.82 22.14
N VAL A 480 11.18 -25.10 23.31
CA VAL A 480 10.46 -24.10 24.10
C VAL A 480 11.36 -22.99 24.62
N GLU A 481 12.66 -23.23 24.80
CA GLU A 481 13.62 -22.19 25.17
C GLU A 481 13.76 -21.09 24.11
N PHE A 482 13.40 -21.39 22.85
CA PHE A 482 13.53 -20.49 21.69
C PHE A 482 12.20 -19.85 21.25
N THR A 483 11.10 -20.14 21.96
CA THR A 483 9.77 -19.52 21.72
C THR A 483 9.82 -18.01 21.84
N GLY A 484 10.70 -17.45 22.67
CA GLY A 484 10.91 -16.00 22.79
C GLY A 484 11.38 -15.35 21.48
N GLY A 485 12.22 -16.02 20.70
CA GLY A 485 12.70 -15.57 19.40
C GLY A 485 11.61 -15.63 18.34
N LEU A 486 10.80 -16.70 18.34
CA LEU A 486 9.65 -16.83 17.44
C LEU A 486 8.57 -15.78 17.78
N GLN A 487 8.25 -15.62 19.07
CA GLN A 487 7.36 -14.58 19.56
C GLN A 487 7.87 -13.21 19.15
N TYR A 488 9.16 -12.90 19.33
CA TYR A 488 9.74 -11.64 18.88
C TYR A 488 9.52 -11.42 17.38
N LEU A 489 9.82 -12.40 16.54
CA LEU A 489 9.63 -12.32 15.09
C LEU A 489 8.18 -12.08 14.70
N LEU A 490 7.29 -13.00 15.09
CA LEU A 490 5.87 -12.98 14.73
C LEU A 490 5.19 -11.68 15.12
N THR A 491 5.68 -11.09 16.19
CA THR A 491 5.07 -9.96 16.84
C THR A 491 5.75 -8.65 16.42
N TYR A 492 6.97 -8.70 15.87
CA TYR A 492 7.75 -7.57 15.38
C TYR A 492 6.92 -6.61 14.52
N PRO A 493 6.94 -5.30 14.81
CA PRO A 493 5.87 -4.41 14.36
C PRO A 493 5.97 -3.94 12.91
N TYR A 494 7.13 -4.10 12.29
CA TYR A 494 7.43 -3.56 10.97
C TYR A 494 7.24 -4.62 9.87
N GLY A 495 7.15 -4.15 8.61
CA GLY A 495 6.65 -4.96 7.51
C GLY A 495 7.48 -4.91 6.23
N CYS A 496 8.78 -4.58 6.31
CA CYS A 496 9.68 -4.66 5.15
C CYS A 496 9.81 -6.11 4.67
N VAL A 497 10.39 -6.32 3.48
CA VAL A 497 10.51 -7.66 2.89
C VAL A 497 11.40 -8.58 3.73
N GLU A 498 12.47 -8.05 4.36
CA GLU A 498 13.33 -8.82 5.27
C GLU A 498 12.56 -9.29 6.50
N GLN A 499 11.81 -8.42 7.17
CA GLN A 499 11.03 -8.80 8.36
C GLN A 499 9.91 -9.76 8.02
N THR A 500 9.22 -9.52 6.90
CA THR A 500 8.16 -10.41 6.43
C THR A 500 8.75 -11.79 6.18
N THR A 501 9.91 -11.88 5.53
CA THR A 501 10.62 -13.15 5.33
C THR A 501 11.05 -13.78 6.66
N SER A 502 11.69 -13.01 7.55
CA SER A 502 12.18 -13.47 8.86
C SER A 502 11.07 -14.01 9.77
N LYS A 503 9.85 -13.46 9.67
CA LYS A 503 8.66 -13.96 10.36
C LYS A 503 8.23 -15.35 9.88
N LEU A 504 8.27 -15.57 8.57
CA LEU A 504 7.71 -16.75 7.92
C LEU A 504 8.70 -17.90 7.87
N PHE A 505 10.01 -17.61 7.78
CA PHE A 505 11.04 -18.64 7.61
C PHE A 505 10.97 -19.73 8.70
N PRO A 506 10.90 -19.39 10.01
CA PRO A 506 10.82 -20.40 11.05
C PRO A 506 9.55 -21.25 10.97
N LEU A 507 8.44 -20.69 10.46
CA LEU A 507 7.16 -21.39 10.38
C LEU A 507 7.19 -22.58 9.40
N LEU A 508 8.13 -22.58 8.44
CA LEU A 508 8.32 -23.72 7.53
C LEU A 508 8.86 -24.98 8.23
N TYR A 509 9.53 -24.82 9.38
CA TYR A 509 10.22 -25.91 10.08
C TYR A 509 9.63 -26.23 11.44
N PHE A 510 8.81 -25.34 12.00
CA PHE A 510 8.27 -25.45 13.35
C PHE A 510 6.77 -25.13 13.39
N ASP A 511 5.96 -25.94 12.71
CA ASP A 511 4.50 -25.89 12.83
C ASP A 511 4.04 -26.06 14.30
N GLN A 512 4.72 -26.94 15.05
CA GLN A 512 4.48 -27.22 16.48
C GLN A 512 4.89 -26.07 17.41
N LEU A 513 5.75 -25.13 16.99
CA LEU A 513 6.10 -23.98 17.84
C LEU A 513 5.02 -22.89 17.84
N LEU A 514 4.13 -22.85 16.85
CA LEU A 514 3.01 -21.91 16.85
C LEU A 514 2.12 -22.14 18.06
N SER A 515 1.80 -23.39 18.38
CA SER A 515 1.00 -23.75 19.57
C SER A 515 1.69 -23.35 20.89
N ALA A 516 3.02 -23.46 20.97
CA ALA A 516 3.79 -23.07 22.16
C ALA A 516 3.86 -21.53 22.38
N VAL A 517 3.53 -20.73 21.36
CA VAL A 517 3.51 -19.25 21.43
C VAL A 517 2.09 -18.70 21.67
N GLU A 518 1.07 -19.57 21.79
CA GLU A 518 -0.34 -19.14 21.89
C GLU A 518 -0.73 -18.52 23.25
N GLY A 519 -0.71 -17.18 23.27
CA GLY A 519 -1.47 -16.30 24.18
C GLY A 519 -2.60 -15.56 23.46
N GLY A 520 -3.29 -16.22 22.51
CA GLY A 520 -4.46 -15.67 21.79
C GLY A 520 -4.18 -14.65 20.67
N ALA A 521 -2.91 -14.37 20.33
CA ALA A 521 -2.53 -13.40 19.29
C ALA A 521 -2.66 -13.92 17.85
N PHE A 522 -2.45 -15.23 17.67
CA PHE A 522 -2.53 -15.95 16.39
C PHE A 522 -3.65 -16.98 16.49
N LYS A 523 -4.53 -17.02 15.49
CA LYS A 523 -5.59 -18.03 15.35
C LYS A 523 -5.34 -18.78 14.04
N GLY A 524 -5.31 -20.11 14.05
CA GLY A 524 -5.16 -20.96 12.85
C GLY A 524 -3.78 -21.62 12.70
N ASN A 525 -3.62 -22.45 11.67
CA ASN A 525 -2.39 -23.19 11.37
C ASN A 525 -1.32 -22.30 10.70
N ALA A 526 -0.04 -22.68 10.81
CA ALA A 526 1.12 -22.07 10.15
C ALA A 526 0.88 -21.77 8.66
N ASP A 527 0.21 -22.70 7.97
CA ASP A 527 -0.07 -22.63 6.53
C ASP A 527 -0.79 -21.35 6.11
N TYR A 528 -1.72 -20.87 6.93
CA TYR A 528 -2.45 -19.63 6.65
C TYR A 528 -1.50 -18.44 6.65
N TYR A 529 -0.68 -18.30 7.69
CA TYR A 529 0.29 -17.19 7.80
C TYR A 529 1.37 -17.25 6.72
N ILE A 530 1.80 -18.46 6.35
CA ILE A 530 2.75 -18.67 5.25
C ILE A 530 2.13 -18.23 3.93
N SER A 531 0.89 -18.60 3.64
CA SER A 531 0.20 -18.25 2.39
C SER A 531 -0.01 -16.73 2.27
N GLU A 532 -0.57 -16.09 3.29
CA GLU A 532 -0.75 -14.62 3.34
C GLU A 532 0.60 -13.88 3.25
N GLY A 533 1.62 -14.43 3.89
CA GLY A 533 2.97 -13.91 3.87
C GLY A 533 3.63 -13.99 2.49
N ILE A 534 3.41 -15.09 1.76
CA ILE A 534 3.86 -15.26 0.38
C ILE A 534 3.15 -14.24 -0.51
N GLU A 535 1.82 -14.12 -0.46
CA GLU A 535 1.08 -13.14 -1.26
C GLU A 535 1.60 -11.71 -1.07
N LYS A 536 1.88 -11.34 0.19
CA LYS A 536 2.48 -10.05 0.51
C LYS A 536 3.88 -9.90 -0.11
N ILE A 537 4.73 -10.92 -0.04
CA ILE A 537 6.06 -10.92 -0.68
C ILE A 537 5.95 -10.80 -2.19
N GLU A 538 5.01 -11.52 -2.82
CA GLU A 538 4.78 -11.48 -4.27
C GLU A 538 4.39 -10.07 -4.75
N ALA A 539 3.56 -9.37 -3.97
CA ALA A 539 3.19 -7.98 -4.24
C ALA A 539 4.37 -6.99 -4.15
N MET A 540 5.48 -7.37 -3.52
CA MET A 540 6.71 -6.57 -3.43
C MET A 540 7.69 -6.85 -4.58
N GLN A 541 7.39 -7.75 -5.53
CA GLN A 541 8.30 -8.06 -6.64
C GLN A 541 8.37 -6.92 -7.67
N LEU A 542 9.59 -6.47 -7.98
CA LEU A 542 9.88 -5.44 -8.97
C LEU A 542 9.97 -5.98 -10.40
N ARG A 543 10.10 -5.08 -11.39
CA ARG A 543 10.13 -5.41 -12.82
C ARG A 543 11.31 -6.32 -13.22
N ASP A 544 12.45 -6.19 -12.56
CA ASP A 544 13.67 -6.97 -12.80
C ASP A 544 13.67 -8.35 -12.11
N GLY A 545 12.66 -8.64 -11.28
CA GLY A 545 12.54 -9.89 -10.52
C GLY A 545 13.11 -9.82 -9.09
N SER A 546 13.71 -8.70 -8.70
CA SER A 546 14.08 -8.41 -7.31
C SER A 546 12.85 -8.08 -6.45
N PHE A 547 13.04 -7.89 -5.15
CA PHE A 547 11.97 -7.48 -4.25
C PHE A 547 12.23 -6.09 -3.68
N ALA A 548 11.20 -5.24 -3.70
CA ALA A 548 11.19 -3.95 -3.05
C ALA A 548 11.42 -4.13 -1.55
N TYR A 549 12.24 -3.26 -0.95
CA TYR A 549 12.49 -3.38 0.49
C TYR A 549 11.24 -3.07 1.32
N TRP A 550 10.50 -2.01 0.93
CA TRP A 550 9.24 -1.60 1.56
C TRP A 550 8.03 -1.84 0.64
N PRO A 551 6.84 -2.11 1.19
CA PRO A 551 5.64 -2.32 0.37
C PRO A 551 5.32 -1.10 -0.49
N GLY A 552 5.02 -1.31 -1.77
CA GLY A 552 4.79 -0.21 -2.73
C GLY A 552 6.06 0.56 -3.13
N GLY A 553 7.23 0.18 -2.63
CA GLY A 553 8.51 0.76 -3.03
C GLY A 553 8.95 0.32 -4.43
N ASN A 554 9.84 1.11 -5.03
CA ASN A 554 10.47 0.80 -6.32
C ASN A 554 11.97 0.49 -6.20
N SER A 555 12.52 0.51 -4.98
CA SER A 555 13.93 0.25 -4.69
C SER A 555 14.14 -1.17 -4.17
N SER A 556 15.01 -1.92 -4.85
CA SER A 556 15.42 -3.26 -4.44
C SER A 556 16.45 -3.20 -3.33
N HIS A 557 16.44 -4.18 -2.43
CA HIS A 557 17.57 -4.45 -1.55
C HIS A 557 18.15 -5.84 -1.87
N GLU A 558 19.41 -5.89 -2.32
CA GLU A 558 20.02 -7.09 -2.92
C GLU A 558 20.03 -8.28 -1.97
N TRP A 559 20.60 -8.12 -0.76
CA TRP A 559 20.65 -9.19 0.24
C TRP A 559 19.25 -9.69 0.61
N SER A 560 18.32 -8.78 0.84
CA SER A 560 16.95 -9.13 1.21
C SER A 560 16.23 -9.86 0.09
N SER A 561 16.47 -9.48 -1.16
CA SER A 561 15.91 -10.19 -2.31
C SER A 561 16.43 -11.63 -2.42
N VAL A 562 17.72 -11.86 -2.16
CA VAL A 562 18.30 -13.21 -2.12
C VAL A 562 17.76 -14.01 -0.93
N TYR A 563 17.64 -13.39 0.24
CA TYR A 563 17.08 -14.01 1.45
C TYR A 563 15.60 -14.40 1.27
N THR A 564 14.80 -13.52 0.69
CA THR A 564 13.41 -13.80 0.31
C THR A 564 13.33 -14.91 -0.74
N ALA A 565 14.25 -14.92 -1.70
CA ALA A 565 14.31 -16.02 -2.65
C ALA A 565 14.65 -17.37 -2.01
N HIS A 566 15.55 -17.39 -1.03
CA HIS A 566 15.83 -18.58 -0.24
C HIS A 566 14.56 -19.11 0.43
N PHE A 567 13.80 -18.23 1.10
CA PHE A 567 12.53 -18.59 1.72
C PHE A 567 11.52 -19.15 0.70
N LEU A 568 11.32 -18.48 -0.43
CA LEU A 568 10.34 -18.93 -1.43
C LEU A 568 10.73 -20.27 -2.09
N VAL A 569 12.02 -20.56 -2.21
CA VAL A 569 12.49 -21.88 -2.67
C VAL A 569 12.16 -22.95 -1.63
N GLU A 570 12.44 -22.71 -0.35
CA GLU A 570 12.11 -23.64 0.74
C GLU A 570 10.59 -23.82 0.91
N ALA A 571 9.82 -22.73 0.83
CA ALA A 571 8.36 -22.78 0.91
C ALA A 571 7.74 -23.62 -0.22
N ARG A 572 8.23 -23.48 -1.46
CA ARG A 572 7.78 -24.29 -2.59
C ARG A 572 8.16 -25.77 -2.42
N LYS A 573 9.32 -26.07 -1.83
CA LYS A 573 9.72 -27.44 -1.49
C LYS A 573 8.86 -28.06 -0.38
N ALA A 574 8.43 -27.24 0.58
CA ALA A 574 7.50 -27.64 1.64
C ALA A 574 6.04 -27.78 1.15
N GLY A 575 5.75 -27.47 -0.12
CA GLY A 575 4.44 -27.66 -0.73
C GLY A 575 3.54 -26.41 -0.78
N HIS A 576 4.03 -25.25 -0.34
CA HIS A 576 3.27 -24.00 -0.43
C HIS A 576 3.25 -23.48 -1.87
N SER A 577 2.12 -22.88 -2.27
CA SER A 577 1.95 -22.29 -3.59
C SER A 577 2.73 -20.97 -3.71
N VAL A 578 3.57 -20.88 -4.74
CA VAL A 578 4.27 -19.65 -5.14
C VAL A 578 4.05 -19.47 -6.64
N SER A 579 3.62 -18.28 -7.06
CA SER A 579 3.31 -17.94 -8.44
C SER A 579 4.50 -18.22 -9.36
N ASP A 580 4.30 -19.00 -10.42
CA ASP A 580 5.35 -19.31 -11.40
C ASP A 580 5.93 -18.06 -12.06
N ARG A 581 5.08 -17.03 -12.27
CA ARG A 581 5.53 -15.74 -12.80
C ARG A 581 6.53 -15.09 -11.85
N VAL A 582 6.23 -15.07 -10.55
CA VAL A 582 7.11 -14.49 -9.53
C VAL A 582 8.38 -15.32 -9.41
N TYR A 583 8.22 -16.64 -9.27
CA TYR A 583 9.32 -17.58 -9.06
C TYR A 583 10.36 -17.52 -10.19
N ASN A 584 9.92 -17.57 -11.45
CA ASN A 584 10.83 -17.56 -12.60
C ASN A 584 11.58 -16.23 -12.76
N ARG A 585 10.93 -15.10 -12.46
CA ARG A 585 11.55 -13.77 -12.53
C ARG A 585 12.59 -13.59 -11.43
N MET A 586 12.28 -14.05 -10.22
CA MET A 586 13.22 -14.08 -9.10
C MET A 586 14.47 -14.90 -9.42
N LEU A 587 14.31 -16.11 -9.98
CA LEU A 587 15.47 -16.93 -10.39
C LEU A 587 16.29 -16.26 -11.51
N SER A 588 15.65 -15.54 -12.43
CA SER A 588 16.33 -14.77 -13.48
C SER A 588 17.15 -13.62 -12.89
N TYR A 589 16.61 -12.94 -11.87
CA TYR A 589 17.33 -11.93 -11.11
C TYR A 589 18.54 -12.52 -10.37
N LEU A 590 18.39 -13.65 -9.67
CA LEU A 590 19.50 -14.32 -8.99
C LEU A 590 20.64 -14.71 -9.94
N LYS A 591 20.33 -15.23 -11.13
CA LYS A 591 21.33 -15.53 -12.18
C LYS A 591 22.09 -14.27 -12.61
N THR A 592 21.37 -13.16 -12.75
CA THR A 592 21.95 -11.87 -13.14
C THR A 592 22.91 -11.35 -12.06
N ILE A 593 22.50 -11.37 -10.79
CA ILE A 593 23.37 -10.97 -9.66
C ILE A 593 24.61 -11.85 -9.60
N ALA A 594 24.43 -13.18 -9.62
CA ALA A 594 25.51 -14.14 -9.48
C ALA A 594 26.62 -13.96 -10.53
N ARG A 595 26.25 -13.59 -11.77
CA ARG A 595 27.17 -13.39 -12.90
C ARG A 595 27.79 -12.00 -13.00
N SER A 596 27.25 -11.00 -12.31
CA SER A 596 27.76 -9.64 -12.41
C SER A 596 29.21 -9.55 -11.88
N SER A 597 30.05 -8.69 -12.48
CA SER A 597 31.40 -8.40 -11.98
C SER A 597 31.35 -7.51 -10.73
N GLU A 598 32.08 -7.82 -9.66
CA GLU A 598 32.12 -6.99 -8.45
C GLU A 598 33.40 -7.21 -7.65
N SER A 599 33.94 -6.13 -7.11
CA SER A 599 35.13 -6.11 -6.24
C SER A 599 34.80 -5.79 -4.79
N ASN A 600 33.57 -5.34 -4.49
CA ASN A 600 33.11 -5.06 -3.14
C ASN A 600 32.78 -6.37 -2.38
N LEU A 601 33.54 -6.63 -1.31
CA LEU A 601 33.40 -7.81 -0.43
C LEU A 601 31.99 -7.98 0.15
N TYR A 602 31.28 -6.88 0.39
CA TYR A 602 29.92 -6.91 0.91
C TYR A 602 28.94 -7.48 -0.14
N ARG A 603 28.99 -7.00 -1.39
CA ARG A 603 28.12 -7.50 -2.47
C ARG A 603 28.49 -8.93 -2.89
N LEU A 604 29.73 -9.33 -2.65
CA LEU A 604 30.18 -10.70 -2.88
C LEU A 604 29.43 -11.73 -2.03
N GLN A 605 29.07 -11.38 -0.79
CA GLN A 605 28.32 -12.26 0.12
C GLN A 605 26.94 -12.60 -0.47
N SER A 606 26.21 -11.60 -0.97
CA SER A 606 24.90 -11.78 -1.63
C SER A 606 24.98 -12.65 -2.88
N LYS A 607 26.05 -12.50 -3.68
CA LYS A 607 26.26 -13.31 -4.90
C LYS A 607 26.46 -14.78 -4.61
N ILE A 608 27.32 -15.08 -3.63
CA ILE A 608 27.57 -16.46 -3.23
C ILE A 608 26.32 -17.07 -2.61
N TYR A 609 25.56 -16.27 -1.87
CA TYR A 609 24.27 -16.68 -1.36
C TYR A 609 23.27 -16.97 -2.50
N ALA A 610 23.23 -16.16 -3.56
CA ALA A 610 22.41 -16.41 -4.74
C ALA A 610 22.78 -17.73 -5.45
N LEU A 611 24.07 -18.07 -5.54
CA LEU A 611 24.52 -19.36 -6.08
C LEU A 611 24.03 -20.55 -5.25
N TYR A 612 24.04 -20.41 -3.93
CA TYR A 612 23.43 -21.39 -3.03
C TYR A 612 21.94 -21.56 -3.31
N VAL A 613 21.17 -20.47 -3.37
CA VAL A 613 19.71 -20.52 -3.62
C VAL A 613 19.39 -21.11 -5.00
N LEU A 614 20.15 -20.73 -6.04
CA LEU A 614 20.02 -21.29 -7.38
C LEU A 614 20.28 -22.81 -7.41
N SER A 615 21.27 -23.27 -6.66
CA SER A 615 21.60 -24.70 -6.54
C SER A 615 20.55 -25.45 -5.73
N LEU A 616 20.06 -24.85 -4.64
CA LEU A 616 18.97 -25.38 -3.82
C LEU A 616 17.70 -25.60 -4.66
N ASN A 617 17.39 -24.70 -5.59
CA ASN A 617 16.28 -24.83 -6.55
C ASN A 617 16.54 -25.87 -7.68
N GLY A 618 17.76 -26.41 -7.82
CA GLY A 618 18.11 -27.34 -8.90
C GLY A 618 18.51 -26.66 -10.21
N THR A 619 18.81 -25.36 -10.20
CA THR A 619 19.31 -24.60 -11.37
C THR A 619 20.69 -23.97 -11.10
N PRO A 620 21.73 -24.76 -10.74
CA PRO A 620 23.03 -24.23 -10.35
C PRO A 620 23.75 -23.51 -11.50
N ASP A 621 24.53 -22.47 -11.18
CA ASP A 621 25.50 -21.88 -12.12
C ASP A 621 26.91 -22.41 -11.85
N LEU A 622 27.21 -23.58 -12.42
CA LEU A 622 28.48 -24.27 -12.22
C LEU A 622 29.70 -23.41 -12.64
N SER A 623 29.54 -22.55 -13.64
CA SER A 623 30.63 -21.72 -14.16
C SER A 623 31.06 -20.66 -13.14
N THR A 624 30.08 -19.95 -12.56
CA THR A 624 30.34 -18.95 -11.52
C THR A 624 30.76 -19.62 -10.21
N MET A 625 30.19 -20.78 -9.87
CA MET A 625 30.64 -21.58 -8.71
C MET A 625 32.10 -22.02 -8.84
N ALA A 626 32.54 -22.44 -10.03
CA ALA A 626 33.93 -22.84 -10.28
C ALA A 626 34.89 -21.64 -10.21
N TYR A 627 34.47 -20.48 -10.72
CA TYR A 627 35.20 -19.22 -10.55
C TYR A 627 35.40 -18.92 -9.06
N TRP A 628 34.33 -18.86 -8.27
CA TRP A 628 34.47 -18.56 -6.84
C TRP A 628 35.22 -19.64 -6.09
N LYS A 629 35.08 -20.93 -6.41
CA LYS A 629 35.93 -22.00 -5.81
C LYS A 629 37.43 -21.71 -5.96
N ARG A 630 37.85 -21.14 -7.10
CA ARG A 630 39.25 -20.79 -7.36
C ARG A 630 39.70 -19.51 -6.64
N TYR A 631 38.81 -18.55 -6.43
CA TYR A 631 39.10 -17.24 -5.82
C TYR A 631 38.73 -17.14 -4.32
N ALA A 632 37.98 -18.11 -3.77
CA ALA A 632 37.36 -18.08 -2.44
C ALA A 632 38.29 -18.23 -1.22
N PRO A 633 39.36 -19.04 -1.20
CA PRO A 633 40.03 -19.38 0.06
C PRO A 633 40.59 -18.18 0.83
N GLU A 634 40.99 -17.12 0.13
CA GLU A 634 41.67 -15.95 0.73
C GLU A 634 40.81 -14.69 0.84
N ASN A 635 39.64 -14.61 0.17
CA ASN A 635 38.92 -13.34 -0.04
C ASN A 635 37.40 -13.36 0.27
N ILE A 636 36.85 -14.43 0.85
CA ILE A 636 35.41 -14.48 1.22
C ILE A 636 35.20 -14.90 2.68
N SER A 637 34.09 -14.45 3.28
CA SER A 637 33.76 -14.79 4.67
C SER A 637 33.53 -16.29 4.86
N SER A 638 33.74 -16.78 6.09
CA SER A 638 33.54 -18.19 6.47
C SER A 638 32.13 -18.69 6.14
N TYR A 639 31.10 -17.89 6.42
CA TYR A 639 29.72 -18.25 6.07
C TYR A 639 29.45 -18.22 4.56
N SER A 640 30.13 -17.36 3.78
CA SER A 640 30.02 -17.39 2.31
C SER A 640 30.68 -18.65 1.75
N ARG A 641 31.81 -19.10 2.32
CA ARG A 641 32.39 -20.42 1.99
C ARG A 641 31.41 -21.55 2.30
N ALA A 642 30.71 -21.48 3.43
CA ALA A 642 29.68 -22.44 3.78
C ALA A 642 28.53 -22.45 2.74
N HIS A 643 28.02 -21.29 2.33
CA HIS A 643 27.03 -21.22 1.24
C HIS A 643 27.56 -21.81 -0.07
N LEU A 644 28.81 -21.54 -0.46
CA LEU A 644 29.41 -22.12 -1.66
C LEU A 644 29.53 -23.65 -1.54
N ALA A 645 29.93 -24.17 -0.38
CA ALA A 645 29.97 -25.60 -0.10
C ALA A 645 28.58 -26.24 -0.22
N ALA A 646 27.56 -25.62 0.37
CA ALA A 646 26.17 -26.07 0.24
C ALA A 646 25.67 -26.01 -1.21
N ALA A 647 26.07 -25.00 -1.99
CA ALA A 647 25.76 -24.94 -3.42
C ALA A 647 26.26 -26.19 -4.16
N TYR A 648 27.53 -26.58 -3.96
CA TYR A 648 28.07 -27.83 -4.53
C TYR A 648 27.36 -29.07 -4.00
N PHE A 649 27.00 -29.10 -2.71
CA PHE A 649 26.25 -30.22 -2.13
C PHE A 649 24.92 -30.46 -2.84
N TYR A 650 24.14 -29.41 -3.13
CA TYR A 650 22.86 -29.53 -3.84
C TYR A 650 23.00 -29.91 -5.32
N THR A 651 24.20 -29.79 -5.92
CA THR A 651 24.47 -30.37 -7.25
C THR A 651 24.77 -31.87 -7.21
N GLY A 652 24.97 -32.44 -6.02
CA GLY A 652 25.43 -33.82 -5.81
C GLY A 652 26.94 -33.97 -5.63
N ASP A 653 27.75 -32.92 -5.84
CA ASP A 653 29.21 -32.95 -5.65
C ASP A 653 29.59 -32.80 -4.16
N ARG A 654 29.39 -33.88 -3.41
CA ARG A 654 29.69 -33.96 -1.97
C ARG A 654 31.17 -33.84 -1.64
N ILE A 655 32.06 -34.24 -2.56
CA ILE A 655 33.51 -34.20 -2.35
C ILE A 655 33.98 -32.75 -2.38
N THR A 656 33.61 -32.00 -3.43
CA THR A 656 33.92 -30.57 -3.51
C THR A 656 33.25 -29.79 -2.38
N ALA A 657 32.00 -30.10 -2.04
CA ALA A 657 31.30 -29.45 -0.94
C ALA A 657 32.11 -29.52 0.37
N ARG A 658 32.57 -30.71 0.76
CA ARG A 658 33.40 -30.90 1.96
C ARG A 658 34.75 -30.21 1.87
N ALA A 659 35.39 -30.21 0.70
CA ALA A 659 36.68 -29.55 0.49
C ALA A 659 36.59 -28.01 0.58
N ILE A 660 35.43 -27.42 0.32
CA ILE A 660 35.22 -25.96 0.38
C ILE A 660 34.86 -25.48 1.79
N LEU A 661 34.27 -26.34 2.63
CA LEU A 661 33.94 -26.01 4.02
C LEU A 661 35.13 -25.39 4.75
N PRO A 662 34.91 -24.41 5.65
CA PRO A 662 35.99 -23.80 6.38
C PRO A 662 36.68 -24.82 7.29
N GLU A 663 38.03 -24.81 7.30
CA GLU A 663 38.84 -25.73 8.12
C GLU A 663 38.63 -25.50 9.64
N SER A 664 38.28 -24.27 10.02
CA SER A 664 37.87 -23.93 11.38
C SER A 664 36.60 -23.08 11.37
N PHE A 665 35.69 -23.40 12.27
CA PHE A 665 34.47 -22.63 12.54
C PHE A 665 34.71 -21.68 13.72
N ALA A 666 35.79 -20.90 13.68
CA ALA A 666 36.08 -19.90 14.70
C ALA A 666 35.01 -18.80 14.73
N VAL A 667 34.89 -18.08 15.85
CA VAL A 667 33.97 -16.94 15.95
C VAL A 667 34.41 -15.89 14.95
N ALA A 668 33.55 -15.59 13.98
CA ALA A 668 33.78 -14.49 13.06
C ALA A 668 33.55 -13.17 13.79
N ASP A 669 34.51 -12.25 13.76
CA ASP A 669 34.37 -10.92 14.37
C ASP A 669 33.65 -9.98 13.39
N PHE A 670 32.32 -9.97 13.46
CA PHE A 670 31.48 -9.06 12.69
C PHE A 670 30.80 -8.10 13.64
N SER A 671 31.07 -6.79 13.46
CA SER A 671 30.23 -5.75 14.05
C SER A 671 28.80 -5.86 13.50
N ARG A 672 27.81 -5.65 14.38
CA ARG A 672 26.40 -5.67 13.99
C ARG A 672 26.10 -4.50 13.06
N GLU A 673 25.66 -4.80 11.84
CA GLU A 673 25.30 -3.79 10.85
C GLU A 673 23.85 -3.31 11.05
N SER A 674 23.64 -1.99 11.01
CA SER A 674 22.32 -1.35 11.07
C SER A 674 21.55 -1.44 9.74
N GLY A 675 22.22 -1.84 8.66
CA GLY A 675 21.66 -2.08 7.34
C GLY A 675 22.59 -2.98 6.55
N GLY A 676 22.61 -2.82 5.24
CA GLY A 676 23.48 -3.63 4.41
C GLY A 676 23.08 -5.12 4.43
N ASN A 677 24.02 -6.04 4.67
CA ASN A 677 23.78 -7.49 4.64
C ASN A 677 23.28 -7.96 6.01
N PHE A 678 23.13 -7.01 6.95
CA PHE A 678 22.73 -7.24 8.32
C PHE A 678 23.71 -8.19 9.01
N ASN A 679 25.02 -8.03 8.73
CA ASN A 679 26.04 -8.90 9.28
C ASN A 679 26.05 -8.84 10.81
N SER A 680 26.25 -10.01 11.42
CA SER A 680 26.62 -10.16 12.83
C SER A 680 27.30 -11.51 13.03
N SER A 681 28.11 -11.64 14.08
CA SER A 681 28.79 -12.88 14.43
C SER A 681 27.81 -14.03 14.62
N LEU A 682 26.71 -13.77 15.33
CA LEU A 682 25.67 -14.76 15.60
C LEU A 682 25.00 -15.26 14.32
N ARG A 683 24.66 -14.35 13.41
CA ARG A 683 24.04 -14.70 12.13
C ARG A 683 24.97 -15.56 11.28
N SER A 684 26.27 -15.23 11.28
CA SER A 684 27.29 -16.04 10.62
C SER A 684 27.35 -17.46 11.19
N ASP A 685 27.35 -17.60 12.52
CA ASP A 685 27.34 -18.91 13.19
C ASP A 685 26.07 -19.71 12.84
N ALA A 686 24.90 -19.06 12.83
CA ALA A 686 23.64 -19.70 12.47
C ALA A 686 23.61 -20.18 11.00
N ILE A 687 24.09 -19.38 10.05
CA ILE A 687 24.22 -19.80 8.64
C ILE A 687 25.16 -21.01 8.51
N MET A 688 26.33 -20.97 9.17
CA MET A 688 27.28 -22.09 9.14
C MET A 688 26.69 -23.35 9.75
N LEU A 689 25.95 -23.24 10.85
CA LEU A 689 25.25 -24.37 11.47
C LEU A 689 24.18 -24.95 10.54
N SER A 690 23.38 -24.09 9.90
CA SER A 690 22.34 -24.53 8.94
C SER A 690 22.95 -25.30 7.77
N VAL A 691 24.09 -24.83 7.23
CA VAL A 691 24.82 -25.53 6.18
C VAL A 691 25.39 -26.86 6.67
N LEU A 692 26.01 -26.90 7.86
CA LEU A 692 26.55 -28.14 8.41
C LEU A 692 25.46 -29.19 8.65
N ALA A 693 24.27 -28.76 9.08
CA ALA A 693 23.13 -29.66 9.26
C ALA A 693 22.79 -30.43 7.96
N ASP A 694 22.95 -29.81 6.79
CA ASP A 694 22.70 -30.43 5.49
C ASP A 694 23.92 -31.20 4.96
N VAL A 695 25.12 -30.60 5.02
CA VAL A 695 26.33 -31.09 4.34
C VAL A 695 27.09 -32.13 5.17
N GLU A 696 27.21 -31.92 6.48
CA GLU A 696 28.00 -32.76 7.40
C GLU A 696 27.47 -32.69 8.85
N PRO A 697 26.29 -33.28 9.13
CA PRO A 697 25.61 -33.12 10.44
C PRO A 697 26.38 -33.72 11.62
N GLN A 698 27.33 -34.62 11.36
CA GLN A 698 28.18 -35.26 12.36
C GLN A 698 29.50 -34.50 12.62
N ASN A 699 29.69 -33.32 12.02
CA ASN A 699 30.89 -32.52 12.22
C ASN A 699 30.98 -32.06 13.69
N PRO A 700 32.13 -32.22 14.39
CA PRO A 700 32.28 -31.80 15.79
C PRO A 700 32.00 -30.31 16.04
N SER A 701 32.06 -29.47 15.00
CA SER A 701 31.75 -28.05 15.07
C SER A 701 30.26 -27.76 15.22
N VAL A 702 29.37 -28.71 14.90
CA VAL A 702 27.92 -28.58 15.11
C VAL A 702 27.63 -28.29 16.58
N TYR A 703 28.16 -29.11 17.50
CA TYR A 703 28.00 -28.91 18.94
C TYR A 703 28.52 -27.56 19.41
N LYS A 704 29.68 -27.13 18.90
CA LYS A 704 30.28 -25.82 19.24
C LYS A 704 29.43 -24.64 18.75
N LEU A 705 28.80 -24.76 17.58
CA LEU A 705 27.93 -23.72 17.01
C LEU A 705 26.59 -23.67 17.74
N VAL A 706 25.98 -24.82 18.03
CA VAL A 706 24.75 -24.92 18.84
C VAL A 706 24.98 -24.23 20.19
N ASN A 707 26.03 -24.60 20.93
CA ASN A 707 26.32 -23.99 22.22
C ASN A 707 26.51 -22.47 22.14
N ARG A 708 27.22 -21.97 21.13
CA ARG A 708 27.42 -20.52 20.95
C ARG A 708 26.12 -19.79 20.65
N ILE A 709 25.30 -20.32 19.75
CA ILE A 709 24.01 -19.73 19.37
C ILE A 709 23.08 -19.72 20.58
N THR A 710 22.98 -20.83 21.33
CA THR A 710 22.16 -20.92 22.54
C THR A 710 22.65 -19.98 23.64
N GLN A 711 23.95 -19.89 23.91
CA GLN A 711 24.51 -18.97 24.91
C GLN A 711 24.38 -17.49 24.55
N ALA A 712 24.28 -17.15 23.26
CA ALA A 712 24.07 -15.79 22.80
C ALA A 712 22.62 -15.31 22.99
N ALA A 713 21.66 -16.22 23.22
CA ALA A 713 20.27 -15.87 23.45
C ALA A 713 20.12 -15.17 24.81
N LYS A 714 19.37 -14.06 24.84
CA LYS A 714 19.01 -13.35 26.07
C LYS A 714 17.49 -13.29 26.19
N GLY A 715 16.93 -13.90 27.23
CA GLY A 715 15.48 -14.01 27.41
C GLY A 715 14.80 -14.80 26.29
N GLY A 716 15.45 -15.87 25.81
CA GLY A 716 14.90 -16.76 24.77
C GLY A 716 14.90 -16.19 23.35
N ARG A 717 15.57 -15.06 23.10
CA ARG A 717 15.69 -14.44 21.76
C ARG A 717 17.09 -13.94 21.45
N TRP A 718 17.30 -13.65 20.17
CA TRP A 718 18.49 -12.97 19.66
C TRP A 718 18.19 -11.50 19.30
N GLY A 719 19.21 -10.74 18.93
CA GLY A 719 19.14 -9.28 18.83
C GLY A 719 18.19 -8.76 17.75
N THR A 720 18.30 -9.29 16.53
CA THR A 720 17.60 -8.77 15.33
C THR A 720 16.69 -9.81 14.67
N THR A 721 15.82 -9.40 13.76
CA THR A 721 14.96 -10.33 13.00
C THR A 721 15.76 -11.38 12.23
N GLN A 722 16.83 -11.00 11.51
CA GLN A 722 17.68 -11.97 10.82
C GLN A 722 18.38 -12.94 11.78
N GLU A 723 18.92 -12.45 12.90
CA GLU A 723 19.58 -13.31 13.88
C GLU A 723 18.61 -14.36 14.44
N ASN A 724 17.38 -13.95 14.78
CA ASN A 724 16.37 -14.88 15.24
C ASN A 724 15.96 -15.87 14.14
N ALA A 725 15.71 -15.41 12.91
CA ALA A 725 15.25 -16.27 11.83
C ALA A 725 16.29 -17.32 11.44
N PHE A 726 17.57 -16.93 11.28
CA PHE A 726 18.63 -17.89 10.96
C PHE A 726 18.96 -18.81 12.14
N ALA A 727 18.95 -18.32 13.39
CA ALA A 727 19.20 -19.16 14.55
C ALA A 727 18.11 -20.22 14.72
N LEU A 728 16.84 -19.83 14.61
CA LEU A 728 15.71 -20.77 14.63
C LEU A 728 15.82 -21.77 13.49
N LEU A 729 16.05 -21.32 12.25
CA LEU A 729 16.24 -22.20 11.10
C LEU A 729 17.35 -23.23 11.34
N ALA A 730 18.51 -22.79 11.83
CA ALA A 730 19.66 -23.66 12.04
C ALA A 730 19.44 -24.66 13.19
N LEU A 731 18.92 -24.19 14.32
CA LEU A 731 18.60 -25.03 15.46
C LEU A 731 17.49 -26.02 15.14
N GLY A 732 16.48 -25.63 14.36
CA GLY A 732 15.38 -26.51 13.94
C GLY A 732 15.81 -27.65 13.03
N LYS A 733 16.82 -27.43 12.18
CA LYS A 733 17.43 -28.51 11.39
C LYS A 733 18.15 -29.55 12.26
N ILE A 734 18.65 -29.15 13.44
CA ILE A 734 19.43 -30.01 14.36
C ILE A 734 18.54 -30.65 15.44
N LEU A 735 17.57 -29.89 15.98
CA LEU A 735 16.74 -30.27 17.12
C LEU A 735 15.40 -30.84 16.63
N LYS A 736 15.36 -32.16 16.40
CA LYS A 736 14.13 -32.91 16.14
C LYS A 736 13.83 -33.97 17.21
N GLU A 737 14.53 -33.93 18.34
CA GLU A 737 14.50 -35.01 19.33
C GLU A 737 13.89 -34.54 20.66
N LYS A 738 13.07 -35.41 21.24
CA LYS A 738 12.53 -35.32 22.60
C LYS A 738 13.69 -35.42 23.60
N GLY A 739 13.66 -34.68 24.71
CA GLY A 739 14.60 -34.90 25.82
C GLY A 739 14.55 -36.34 26.33
N GLU A 740 15.69 -36.88 26.78
CA GLU A 740 15.76 -38.21 27.39
C GLU A 740 15.14 -38.20 28.81
N GLY A 741 14.39 -39.25 29.16
CA GLY A 741 13.84 -39.47 30.52
C GLY A 741 12.34 -39.20 30.66
N GLU A 742 11.73 -39.74 31.71
CA GLU A 742 10.32 -39.50 32.05
C GLU A 742 10.20 -38.67 33.33
N TYR A 743 9.24 -37.74 33.37
CA TYR A 743 8.97 -36.95 34.57
C TYR A 743 7.48 -36.65 34.75
N GLN A 744 7.13 -36.38 36.01
CA GLN A 744 5.87 -35.79 36.48
C GLN A 744 6.19 -34.48 37.19
N GLY A 745 5.37 -33.46 36.99
CA GLY A 745 5.62 -32.14 37.57
C GLY A 745 4.36 -31.46 38.08
N GLU A 746 4.57 -30.51 39.00
CA GLU A 746 3.52 -29.79 39.69
C GLU A 746 3.82 -28.28 39.68
N VAL A 747 2.78 -27.46 39.46
CA VAL A 747 2.86 -25.99 39.50
C VAL A 747 2.11 -25.46 40.72
N TYR A 748 2.76 -24.59 41.50
CA TYR A 748 2.22 -23.98 42.70
C TYR A 748 2.22 -22.45 42.60
N LEU A 749 1.15 -21.83 43.12
CA LEU A 749 1.08 -20.39 43.40
C LEU A 749 1.08 -20.19 44.92
N GLY A 750 2.20 -19.71 45.46
CA GLY A 750 2.40 -19.65 46.91
C GLY A 750 2.42 -21.05 47.53
N LYS A 751 1.32 -21.46 48.19
CA LYS A 751 1.14 -22.80 48.77
C LYS A 751 0.07 -23.63 48.06
N GLU A 752 -0.73 -23.01 47.18
CA GLU A 752 -1.80 -23.67 46.46
C GLU A 752 -1.23 -24.38 45.22
N LYS A 753 -1.56 -25.67 45.05
CA LYS A 753 -1.27 -26.39 43.80
C LYS A 753 -2.30 -25.99 42.75
N ILE A 754 -1.84 -25.51 41.60
CA ILE A 754 -2.72 -24.99 40.54
C ILE A 754 -2.72 -25.85 39.27
N ALA A 755 -1.71 -26.69 39.05
CA ALA A 755 -1.66 -27.61 37.92
C ALA A 755 -0.69 -28.79 38.11
N ASP A 756 -0.91 -29.85 37.33
CA ASP A 756 -0.04 -31.02 37.14
C ASP A 756 0.34 -31.14 35.66
N PHE A 757 1.54 -31.64 35.34
CA PHE A 757 2.03 -31.84 33.97
C PHE A 757 3.01 -33.03 33.89
N ASP A 758 3.33 -33.50 32.69
CA ASP A 758 4.26 -34.61 32.47
C ASP A 758 5.18 -34.41 31.25
N SER A 759 5.87 -35.47 30.85
CA SER A 759 6.85 -35.49 29.76
C SER A 759 6.27 -35.95 28.40
N THR A 760 4.95 -36.02 28.25
CA THR A 760 4.31 -36.50 27.01
C THR A 760 4.08 -35.39 25.99
N GLU A 761 3.66 -34.20 26.45
CA GLU A 761 3.30 -33.06 25.62
C GLU A 761 3.65 -31.72 26.30
N ASP A 762 3.48 -30.62 25.55
CA ASP A 762 3.64 -29.27 26.09
C ASP A 762 2.48 -28.93 27.03
N PHE A 763 2.79 -28.42 28.20
CA PHE A 763 1.82 -27.89 29.15
C PHE A 763 1.84 -26.36 29.15
N ILE A 764 0.69 -25.74 28.84
CA ILE A 764 0.53 -24.29 28.77
C ILE A 764 -0.44 -23.82 29.86
N LEU A 765 0.02 -22.90 30.71
CA LEU A 765 -0.76 -22.26 31.75
C LEU A 765 -0.87 -20.76 31.49
N ASN A 766 -2.08 -20.31 31.16
CA ASN A 766 -2.47 -18.91 31.08
C ASN A 766 -3.30 -18.54 32.32
N ASP A 767 -2.68 -17.91 33.32
CA ASP A 767 -3.35 -17.56 34.57
C ASP A 767 -2.94 -16.14 35.04
N PRO A 768 -3.88 -15.17 35.05
CA PRO A 768 -3.60 -13.82 35.53
C PRO A 768 -3.11 -13.75 36.98
N ARG A 769 -3.39 -14.75 37.82
CA ARG A 769 -2.95 -14.80 39.23
C ARG A 769 -1.43 -14.97 39.38
N LEU A 770 -0.73 -15.36 38.30
CA LEU A 770 0.73 -15.41 38.29
C LEU A 770 1.37 -14.03 38.56
N ALA A 771 0.62 -12.93 38.34
CA ALA A 771 1.03 -11.55 38.64
C ALA A 771 1.41 -11.33 40.10
N ASP A 772 0.62 -11.90 41.02
CA ASP A 772 0.61 -11.51 42.43
C ASP A 772 1.35 -12.52 43.33
N GLY A 773 1.71 -13.69 42.78
CA GLY A 773 2.18 -14.83 43.56
C GLY A 773 3.61 -15.28 43.22
N LYS A 774 4.25 -15.92 44.20
CA LYS A 774 5.49 -16.67 43.99
C LYS A 774 5.14 -17.98 43.29
N VAL A 775 5.56 -18.15 42.05
CA VAL A 775 5.33 -19.37 41.27
C VAL A 775 6.44 -20.36 41.54
N THR A 776 6.08 -21.61 41.80
CA THR A 776 7.04 -22.71 42.03
C THR A 776 6.70 -23.90 41.14
N VAL A 777 7.65 -24.34 40.32
CA VAL A 777 7.53 -25.56 39.49
C VAL A 777 8.42 -26.64 40.11
N LYS A 778 7.84 -27.82 40.37
CA LYS A 778 8.53 -28.99 40.89
C LYS A 778 8.51 -30.11 39.87
N LEU A 779 9.56 -30.92 39.87
CA LEU A 779 9.74 -32.04 38.95
C LEU A 779 10.19 -33.29 39.71
N ALA A 780 9.63 -34.44 39.34
CA ALA A 780 9.96 -35.76 39.85
C ALA A 780 10.12 -36.75 38.68
N GLY A 781 11.25 -37.44 38.59
CA GLY A 781 11.60 -38.28 37.44
C GLY A 781 12.95 -37.87 36.84
N ASP A 782 13.56 -38.69 35.97
CA ASP A 782 14.94 -38.54 35.50
C ASP A 782 15.12 -37.71 34.22
N GLY A 783 14.03 -37.20 33.65
CA GLY A 783 14.07 -36.29 32.51
C GLY A 783 14.27 -34.82 32.86
N GLU A 784 14.64 -34.03 31.85
CA GLU A 784 14.68 -32.55 31.91
C GLU A 784 13.39 -31.96 31.34
N CYS A 785 12.82 -30.96 32.03
CA CYS A 785 11.71 -30.16 31.53
C CYS A 785 12.20 -28.75 31.19
N TYR A 786 11.89 -28.28 29.99
CA TYR A 786 12.16 -26.92 29.54
C TYR A 786 10.99 -26.02 29.88
N TYR A 787 11.27 -24.78 30.28
CA TYR A 787 10.26 -23.81 30.61
C TYR A 787 10.44 -22.51 29.83
N TYR A 788 9.31 -21.88 29.55
CA TYR A 788 9.22 -20.52 29.03
C TYR A 788 8.14 -19.79 29.81
N LEU A 789 8.52 -18.67 30.42
CA LEU A 789 7.64 -17.75 31.09
C LEU A 789 7.61 -16.45 30.30
N LYS A 790 6.41 -16.10 29.85
CA LYS A 790 6.10 -14.81 29.27
C LYS A 790 5.24 -14.04 30.25
N ALA A 791 5.65 -12.80 30.49
CA ALA A 791 4.83 -11.81 31.14
C ALA A 791 4.82 -10.56 30.27
N SER A 792 3.67 -9.91 30.17
CA SER A 792 3.57 -8.64 29.45
C SER A 792 2.61 -7.72 30.14
N GLY A 793 2.82 -6.42 29.98
CA GLY A 793 1.97 -5.41 30.58
C GLY A 793 2.39 -3.99 30.21
N LEU A 794 1.52 -3.04 30.49
CA LEU A 794 1.83 -1.63 30.32
C LEU A 794 2.47 -1.11 31.58
N LEU A 795 3.58 -0.39 31.46
CA LEU A 795 4.24 0.21 32.62
C LEU A 795 3.28 1.16 33.35
N LYS A 796 3.23 1.07 34.69
CA LYS A 796 2.47 2.00 35.55
C LYS A 796 2.94 3.44 35.39
N ARG A 797 4.20 3.61 35.01
CA ARG A 797 4.89 4.90 34.90
C ARG A 797 4.86 5.38 33.44
N THR A 798 4.29 6.56 33.20
CA THR A 798 4.26 7.22 31.88
C THR A 798 5.44 8.16 31.65
N ASP A 799 6.14 8.59 32.70
CA ASP A 799 7.43 9.26 32.66
C ASP A 799 8.55 8.22 32.51
N VAL A 800 8.77 7.79 31.27
CA VAL A 800 10.03 7.12 30.93
C VAL A 800 11.09 8.24 30.83
N PRO A 801 12.18 8.19 31.63
CA PRO A 801 13.23 9.19 31.58
C PRO A 801 13.78 9.34 30.16
N GLU A 802 14.04 10.58 29.73
CA GLU A 802 14.67 10.80 28.43
C GLU A 802 16.05 10.13 28.39
N HIS A 803 16.38 9.46 27.29
CA HIS A 803 17.70 8.87 27.07
C HIS A 803 18.11 8.97 25.60
N ASN A 804 19.42 9.00 25.36
CA ASN A 804 20.02 9.06 24.02
C ASN A 804 21.25 8.16 23.98
N THR A 805 21.21 7.12 23.15
CA THR A 805 22.32 6.18 22.95
C THR A 805 22.59 6.07 21.45
N GLY A 806 23.70 6.63 20.96
CA GLY A 806 24.09 6.59 19.54
C GLY A 806 23.23 7.45 18.60
N LEU A 807 22.11 7.98 19.08
CA LEU A 807 21.11 8.77 18.36
C LEU A 807 20.38 9.67 19.36
N GLN A 808 19.97 10.85 18.92
CA GLN A 808 19.00 11.71 19.61
C GLN A 808 17.85 12.07 18.67
N VAL A 809 16.61 11.91 19.14
CA VAL A 809 15.41 12.43 18.49
C VAL A 809 14.73 13.44 19.42
N THR A 810 14.15 14.50 18.88
CA THR A 810 13.29 15.43 19.63
C THR A 810 12.10 15.89 18.79
N ARG A 811 11.01 16.32 19.43
CA ARG A 811 9.80 16.84 18.77
C ARG A 811 9.40 18.21 19.32
N GLU A 812 9.02 19.11 18.43
CA GLU A 812 8.48 20.44 18.74
C GLU A 812 7.27 20.75 17.84
N TYR A 813 6.33 21.54 18.33
CA TYR A 813 5.18 22.02 17.56
C TYR A 813 5.36 23.49 17.17
N LEU A 814 5.13 23.77 15.88
CA LEU A 814 5.24 25.08 15.26
C LEU A 814 3.87 25.50 14.70
N ASP A 815 3.62 26.80 14.61
CA ASP A 815 2.48 27.32 13.88
C ASP A 815 2.67 27.17 12.36
N ARG A 816 1.64 27.49 11.58
CA ARG A 816 1.70 27.47 10.10
C ARG A 816 2.77 28.39 9.50
N HIS A 817 3.37 29.28 10.29
CA HIS A 817 4.41 30.23 9.88
C HIS A 817 5.81 29.81 10.37
N GLY A 818 5.94 28.65 11.01
CA GLY A 818 7.21 28.09 11.47
C GLY A 818 7.68 28.59 12.85
N LYS A 819 6.83 29.28 13.61
CA LYS A 819 7.15 29.76 14.97
C LYS A 819 6.73 28.74 16.03
N ALA A 820 7.55 28.57 17.07
CA ALA A 820 7.23 27.70 18.20
C ALA A 820 5.87 28.04 18.86
N LEU A 821 5.07 27.00 19.13
CA LEU A 821 3.76 27.11 19.77
C LEU A 821 3.82 26.88 21.28
N ASP A 822 2.95 27.57 22.02
CA ASP A 822 2.62 27.19 23.39
C ASP A 822 1.60 26.05 23.36
N VAL A 823 2.07 24.84 23.68
CA VAL A 823 1.25 23.61 23.68
C VAL A 823 0.14 23.61 24.74
N ASN A 824 0.13 24.57 25.67
CA ASN A 824 -0.92 24.71 26.68
C ASN A 824 -2.09 25.60 26.23
N ASN A 825 -2.03 26.20 25.04
CA ASN A 825 -3.07 27.10 24.56
C ASN A 825 -3.23 27.08 23.03
N ILE A 826 -3.45 25.89 22.47
CA ILE A 826 -3.66 25.71 21.02
C ILE A 826 -5.14 25.85 20.69
N LYS A 827 -5.51 26.56 19.62
CA LYS A 827 -6.92 26.76 19.27
C LYS A 827 -7.43 25.67 18.32
N GLN A 828 -8.66 25.23 18.54
CA GLN A 828 -9.38 24.35 17.63
C GLN A 828 -9.44 24.94 16.22
N GLY A 829 -9.17 24.12 15.21
CA GLY A 829 -9.13 24.50 13.79
C GLY A 829 -7.74 24.91 13.29
N ASP A 830 -6.79 25.21 14.19
CA ASP A 830 -5.44 25.60 13.81
C ASP A 830 -4.75 24.51 12.98
N LEU A 831 -4.05 24.96 11.94
CA LEU A 831 -3.08 24.15 11.20
C LEU A 831 -1.72 24.36 11.84
N ILE A 832 -1.14 23.30 12.40
CA ILE A 832 0.15 23.32 13.07
C ILE A 832 1.13 22.35 12.39
N VAL A 833 2.41 22.46 12.70
CA VAL A 833 3.47 21.59 12.16
C VAL A 833 4.24 20.95 13.29
N ALA A 834 4.37 19.63 13.27
CA ALA A 834 5.33 18.94 14.12
C ALA A 834 6.69 18.90 13.42
N ARG A 835 7.73 19.39 14.11
CA ARG A 835 9.13 19.30 13.73
C ARG A 835 9.81 18.20 14.52
N ILE A 836 10.21 17.13 13.83
CA ILE A 836 11.05 16.06 14.37
C ILE A 836 12.50 16.41 14.03
N THR A 837 13.37 16.51 15.04
CA THR A 837 14.81 16.73 14.86
C THR A 837 15.56 15.45 15.18
N ILE A 838 16.46 15.02 14.29
CA ILE A 838 17.20 13.77 14.38
C ILE A 838 18.69 14.09 14.34
N LYS A 839 19.43 13.64 15.34
CA LYS A 839 20.88 13.83 15.47
C LYS A 839 21.57 12.48 15.68
N PRO A 840 22.08 11.83 14.62
CA PRO A 840 22.90 10.64 14.76
C PRO A 840 24.23 10.99 15.45
N GLN A 841 24.73 10.11 16.32
CA GLN A 841 26.03 10.30 17.00
C GLN A 841 27.17 9.53 16.30
N GLN A 842 26.85 8.77 15.25
CA GLN A 842 27.78 8.02 14.42
C GLN A 842 27.34 8.06 12.94
N LYS A 843 28.26 7.76 12.02
CA LYS A 843 27.99 7.68 10.57
C LYS A 843 27.28 6.37 10.23
N GLU A 844 26.67 6.31 9.04
CA GLU A 844 26.07 5.10 8.45
C GLU A 844 25.03 4.42 9.37
N LEU A 845 24.08 5.20 9.90
CA LEU A 845 22.93 4.67 10.63
C LEU A 845 21.76 4.44 9.69
N HIS A 846 21.54 3.18 9.33
CA HIS A 846 20.45 2.76 8.45
C HIS A 846 19.28 2.17 9.24
N ASN A 847 18.10 2.12 8.62
CA ASN A 847 16.90 1.48 9.20
C ASN A 847 16.54 2.00 10.60
N ILE A 848 16.56 3.33 10.78
CA ILE A 848 16.07 3.97 12.00
C ILE A 848 14.56 4.05 11.90
N GLY A 849 13.85 3.39 12.82
CA GLY A 849 12.41 3.54 13.00
C GLY A 849 12.12 4.62 14.03
N ILE A 850 11.42 5.67 13.63
CA ILE A 850 10.95 6.76 14.49
C ILE A 850 9.44 6.63 14.65
N VAL A 851 8.97 6.55 15.89
CA VAL A 851 7.56 6.44 16.24
C VAL A 851 7.16 7.70 17.01
N ASP A 852 6.22 8.45 16.44
CA ASP A 852 5.67 9.66 17.01
C ASP A 852 4.17 9.45 17.29
N LEU A 853 3.83 9.08 18.53
CA LEU A 853 2.46 8.88 18.97
C LEU A 853 1.78 10.24 19.20
N LEU A 854 0.59 10.43 18.62
CA LEU A 854 -0.15 11.68 18.71
C LEU A 854 -0.90 11.80 20.05
N PRO A 855 -1.08 13.03 20.54
CA PRO A 855 -2.14 13.36 21.49
C PRO A 855 -3.51 13.34 20.78
N ALA A 856 -4.56 12.88 21.46
CA ALA A 856 -5.88 12.66 20.88
C ALA A 856 -6.61 13.91 20.34
N GLY A 857 -6.20 15.11 20.75
CA GLY A 857 -6.74 16.36 20.22
C GLY A 857 -6.23 16.76 18.83
N LEU A 858 -5.22 16.06 18.30
CA LEU A 858 -4.57 16.37 17.02
C LEU A 858 -4.79 15.25 16.01
N GLU A 859 -4.94 15.61 14.74
CA GLU A 859 -5.05 14.67 13.62
C GLU A 859 -4.01 15.00 12.53
N ILE A 860 -3.40 13.98 11.91
CA ILE A 860 -2.43 14.20 10.81
C ILE A 860 -3.15 14.70 9.56
N GLU A 861 -2.65 15.79 9.00
CA GLU A 861 -3.02 16.27 7.67
C GLU A 861 -2.30 15.40 6.63
N ASN A 862 -3.03 14.48 6.01
CA ASN A 862 -2.45 13.50 5.10
C ASN A 862 -1.98 14.17 3.79
N PRO A 863 -0.68 14.19 3.48
CA PRO A 863 -0.16 14.86 2.29
C PRO A 863 -0.58 14.18 0.99
N ARG A 864 -1.15 12.97 1.03
CA ARG A 864 -1.60 12.22 -0.16
C ARG A 864 -2.96 12.67 -0.70
N LEU A 865 -3.71 13.48 0.04
CA LEU A 865 -5.02 13.99 -0.39
C LEU A 865 -4.87 15.27 -1.22
N GLU A 866 -5.71 15.42 -2.26
CA GLU A 866 -5.72 16.59 -3.14
C GLU A 866 -6.26 17.85 -2.45
N SER A 867 -7.19 17.70 -1.50
CA SER A 867 -7.90 18.79 -0.80
C SER A 867 -7.09 19.50 0.31
N ARG A 868 -5.79 19.23 0.42
CA ARG A 868 -4.95 19.71 1.54
C ARG A 868 -4.64 21.20 1.48
N ALA A 869 -4.43 21.81 2.65
CA ALA A 869 -3.83 23.14 2.77
C ALA A 869 -2.30 23.05 2.65
N GLY A 870 -1.71 23.74 1.67
CA GLY A 870 -0.25 23.79 1.51
C GLY A 870 0.44 24.71 2.54
N ILE A 871 1.60 24.31 3.05
CA ILE A 871 2.48 25.15 3.88
C ILE A 871 3.75 25.46 3.06
N PRO A 872 3.92 26.68 2.53
CA PRO A 872 4.94 26.99 1.52
C PRO A 872 6.40 26.74 1.95
N TRP A 873 6.72 26.91 3.24
CA TRP A 873 8.09 26.77 3.75
C TRP A 873 8.51 25.30 4.02
N LEU A 874 7.62 24.33 3.85
CA LEU A 874 7.93 22.90 4.05
C LEU A 874 8.77 22.26 2.92
N THR A 875 9.32 23.04 1.99
CA THR A 875 9.71 22.56 0.66
C THR A 875 11.19 22.19 0.48
N GLU A 876 12.12 22.58 1.37
CA GLU A 876 13.56 22.50 1.02
C GLU A 876 14.50 21.81 2.03
N GLU A 877 14.15 21.64 3.32
CA GLU A 877 15.12 21.17 4.34
C GLU A 877 14.72 19.88 5.09
N SER A 878 13.76 19.11 4.59
CA SER A 878 13.34 17.86 5.26
C SER A 878 14.18 16.65 4.83
N VAL A 879 14.57 15.81 5.79
CA VAL A 879 15.07 14.45 5.50
C VAL A 879 13.99 13.68 4.75
N LYS A 880 14.39 13.01 3.67
CA LYS A 880 13.50 12.15 2.91
C LYS A 880 13.42 10.79 3.60
N PRO A 881 12.25 10.36 4.09
CA PRO A 881 12.11 9.02 4.65
C PRO A 881 12.25 7.95 3.57
N ASP A 882 12.83 6.82 3.95
CA ASP A 882 12.81 5.59 3.15
C ASP A 882 11.39 5.04 3.06
N TYR A 883 10.60 5.21 4.13
CA TYR A 883 9.20 4.84 4.21
C TYR A 883 8.44 5.64 5.28
N LEU A 884 7.15 5.86 5.04
CA LEU A 884 6.27 6.61 5.93
C LEU A 884 4.95 5.87 6.11
N ASP A 885 4.59 5.60 7.37
CA ASP A 885 3.30 5.05 7.76
C ASP A 885 2.52 6.08 8.58
N ILE A 886 1.41 6.57 8.03
CA ILE A 886 0.53 7.56 8.65
C ILE A 886 -0.69 6.84 9.19
N ARG A 887 -0.96 6.98 10.49
CA ARG A 887 -2.10 6.39 11.18
C ARG A 887 -2.89 7.46 11.92
N ASP A 888 -4.07 7.09 12.39
CA ASP A 888 -4.92 7.96 13.19
C ASP A 888 -4.26 8.43 14.48
N ASP A 889 -3.43 7.57 15.09
CA ASP A 889 -2.86 7.78 16.42
C ASP A 889 -1.35 8.02 16.44
N ARG A 890 -0.68 7.92 15.29
CA ARG A 890 0.77 8.02 15.20
C ARG A 890 1.29 8.26 13.79
N LEU A 891 2.51 8.77 13.73
CA LEU A 891 3.37 8.72 12.56
C LEU A 891 4.51 7.72 12.81
N ILE A 892 4.81 6.89 11.82
CA ILE A 892 6.03 6.06 11.81
C ILE A 892 6.86 6.42 10.59
N LEU A 893 8.11 6.80 10.83
CA LEU A 893 9.07 7.25 9.83
C LEU A 893 10.29 6.33 9.86
N PHE A 894 10.72 5.88 8.68
CA PHE A 894 11.96 5.12 8.51
C PHE A 894 12.98 5.96 7.76
N VAL A 895 14.18 6.08 8.32
CA VAL A 895 15.27 6.87 7.72
C VAL A 895 16.60 6.15 7.77
N SER A 896 17.42 6.45 6.77
CA SER A 896 18.82 6.07 6.67
C SER A 896 19.69 7.33 6.61
N LEU A 897 20.68 7.43 7.50
CA LEU A 897 21.49 8.61 7.75
C LEU A 897 22.98 8.29 7.59
N ASN A 898 23.60 8.82 6.53
CA ASN A 898 25.01 8.54 6.22
C ASN A 898 25.97 9.44 7.01
N GLU A 899 25.58 10.69 7.26
CA GLU A 899 26.44 11.71 7.88
C GLU A 899 26.00 12.08 9.31
N VAL A 900 26.97 12.44 10.14
CA VAL A 900 26.75 13.04 11.48
C VAL A 900 26.42 14.51 11.32
N LYS A 901 25.14 14.82 11.08
CA LYS A 901 24.58 16.17 11.04
C LYS A 901 23.16 16.19 11.58
N THR A 902 22.60 17.37 11.80
CA THR A 902 21.20 17.50 12.21
C THR A 902 20.29 17.33 10.99
N TYR A 903 19.31 16.43 11.10
CA TYR A 903 18.25 16.24 10.14
C TYR A 903 16.93 16.69 10.74
N GLN A 904 16.02 17.16 9.91
CA GLN A 904 14.68 17.57 10.34
C GLN A 904 13.64 16.92 9.47
N PHE A 905 12.55 16.47 10.06
CA PHE A 905 11.35 16.03 9.35
C PHE A 905 10.17 16.84 9.84
N TYR A 906 9.27 17.17 8.93
CA TYR A 906 8.12 18.01 9.22
C TYR A 906 6.86 17.33 8.72
N TYR A 907 5.79 17.39 9.52
CA TYR A 907 4.46 16.98 9.09
C TYR A 907 3.39 17.87 9.69
N ALA A 908 2.33 18.09 8.93
CA ALA A 908 1.23 18.97 9.32
C ALA A 908 0.19 18.21 10.15
N LEU A 909 -0.42 18.92 11.09
CA LEU A 909 -1.45 18.44 11.99
C LEU A 909 -2.59 19.45 12.04
N ARG A 910 -3.81 18.94 12.10
CA ARG A 910 -5.01 19.73 12.42
C ARG A 910 -5.34 19.60 13.89
N VAL A 911 -5.67 20.72 14.51
CA VAL A 911 -6.17 20.75 15.90
C VAL A 911 -7.69 20.56 15.86
N VAL A 912 -8.20 19.43 16.37
CA VAL A 912 -9.59 19.02 16.13
C VAL A 912 -10.43 19.02 17.41
N THR A 913 -10.02 18.28 18.45
CA THR A 913 -10.86 18.07 19.63
C THR A 913 -10.41 18.95 20.78
N CYS A 914 -11.34 19.72 21.36
CA CYS A 914 -11.08 20.51 22.56
C CYS A 914 -10.87 19.62 23.78
N GLY A 915 -9.91 19.97 24.64
CA GLY A 915 -9.58 19.13 25.78
C GLY A 915 -8.17 19.31 26.33
N GLN A 916 -7.81 18.43 27.26
CA GLN A 916 -6.45 18.27 27.78
C GLN A 916 -6.02 16.83 27.53
N PHE A 917 -4.93 16.65 26.81
CA PHE A 917 -4.47 15.35 26.35
C PHE A 917 -3.04 15.09 26.79
N ILE A 918 -2.73 13.82 27.08
CA ILE A 918 -1.35 13.38 27.27
C ILE A 918 -0.60 13.54 25.95
N LEU A 919 0.62 14.09 26.02
CA LEU A 919 1.56 14.14 24.91
C LEU A 919 2.57 12.99 25.09
N PRO A 920 2.46 11.89 24.32
CA PRO A 920 3.41 10.79 24.41
C PRO A 920 4.80 11.25 23.98
N SER A 921 5.83 10.61 24.51
CA SER A 921 7.20 10.71 24.01
C SER A 921 7.35 10.32 22.54
N ILE A 922 8.27 10.95 21.84
CA ILE A 922 8.79 10.44 20.57
C ILE A 922 9.89 9.41 20.85
N LYS A 923 9.90 8.32 20.08
CA LYS A 923 10.89 7.24 20.18
C LYS A 923 11.61 7.08 18.85
N ALA A 924 12.91 6.85 18.87
CA ALA A 924 13.67 6.40 17.72
C ALA A 924 14.57 5.20 18.08
N GLU A 925 14.66 4.22 17.20
CA GLU A 925 15.53 3.05 17.39
C GLU A 925 16.08 2.55 16.06
N CYS A 926 17.33 2.06 16.05
CA CYS A 926 17.85 1.32 14.90
C CYS A 926 17.31 -0.11 14.95
N MET A 927 16.59 -0.52 13.90
CA MET A 927 15.85 -1.78 13.88
C MET A 927 16.75 -3.01 14.03
N TYR A 928 17.95 -2.93 13.44
CA TYR A 928 18.96 -3.99 13.45
C TYR A 928 20.11 -3.72 14.43
N SER A 929 20.04 -2.65 15.22
CA SER A 929 20.98 -2.30 16.29
C SER A 929 20.21 -1.60 17.43
N PRO A 930 19.25 -2.28 18.10
CA PRO A 930 18.29 -1.64 19.01
C PRO A 930 18.93 -0.96 20.22
N GLU A 931 20.19 -1.30 20.54
CA GLU A 931 21.02 -0.57 21.50
C GLU A 931 21.21 0.91 21.12
N VAL A 932 21.15 1.24 19.83
CA VAL A 932 21.10 2.61 19.33
C VAL A 932 19.65 3.08 19.34
N SER A 933 19.30 3.87 20.34
CA SER A 933 17.93 4.33 20.57
C SER A 933 17.88 5.69 21.29
N SER A 934 16.72 6.34 21.17
CA SER A 934 16.43 7.62 21.81
C SER A 934 14.95 7.71 22.19
N PHE A 935 14.68 8.41 23.29
CA PHE A 935 13.35 8.65 23.81
C PHE A 935 13.28 10.05 24.43
N SER A 936 12.31 10.88 24.02
CA SER A 936 12.21 12.27 24.50
C SER A 936 10.82 12.90 24.37
N SER A 937 10.69 14.16 24.81
CA SER A 937 9.61 15.09 24.45
C SER A 937 8.20 14.67 24.89
N SER A 938 8.07 13.98 26.02
CA SER A 938 6.77 13.70 26.65
C SER A 938 6.21 14.93 27.38
N GLY A 939 4.89 14.97 27.59
CA GLY A 939 4.25 16.08 28.29
C GLY A 939 2.72 16.03 28.27
N ALA A 940 2.09 17.19 28.15
CA ALA A 940 0.65 17.34 27.93
C ALA A 940 0.39 18.47 26.92
N ILE A 941 -0.78 18.42 26.28
CA ILE A 941 -1.26 19.45 25.35
C ILE A 941 -2.67 19.87 25.75
N LYS A 942 -2.98 21.16 25.59
CA LYS A 942 -4.32 21.70 25.85
C LYS A 942 -4.84 22.41 24.62
N VAL A 943 -6.00 21.94 24.16
CA VAL A 943 -6.74 22.48 23.04
C VAL A 943 -7.94 23.26 23.57
N VAL A 944 -8.01 24.54 23.24
CA VAL A 944 -9.11 25.44 23.60
C VAL A 944 -9.97 25.72 22.38
N ARG A 945 -11.24 26.05 22.60
CA ARG A 945 -12.15 26.44 21.52
C ARG A 945 -11.65 27.75 20.90
N GLY A 946 -11.63 27.82 19.57
CA GLY A 946 -11.42 29.08 18.86
C GLY A 946 -12.60 30.04 19.10
N GLU A 947 -12.33 31.34 19.05
CA GLU A 947 -13.37 32.37 19.07
C GLU A 947 -14.16 32.41 17.76
#